data_AF-A0A7S1F2X6-F1
#
_entry.id   AF-A0A7S1F2X6-F1
#
_cell.length_a   1.000
_cell.length_b   1.000
_cell.length_c   1.000
_cell.angle_alpha   90.00
_cell.angle_beta   90.00
_cell.angle_gamma   90.00
#
_symmetry.space_group_name_H-M   'P 1'
#
loop_
_entity.id
_entity.type
_entity.pdbx_description
1 polymer ?
#
loop_
_entity_poly.entity_id
_entity_poly.type
_entity_poly.pdbx_seq_one_letter_code
_entity_poly.pdbx_strand_id
1 'polypeptide(L)'
;VAISAGTARDSSIYRTGVASCRPSMWFSGERLKGTLSRAAVLVSESHSLKETLSRAAETVRNIREETGPDDVATRMAQKFDREARGLFTVPPEAVVETLRRWEGLLSGQEEVLATETLAGTTAESLSAFLRSGALLTAVDALVGSPEHRAALLLPGDTGAGAVMQRLFSLVSSLPSESLACLLPLLLEAQEMLDSRMARGEEAAVASAMRLVEWARQMLVATHRDWQEVELLRRTTVDNGVRQEMMQDPCRHEAISEDTAVWAVWSGDGQWYRATVRAVVDDYADVEWSSAPEGCPEDPGFLRSGSSSGSDDAKHCMELPASKTRVNLERVIERDTAEGECPRPSFLSADERLSGFSTLTQRCRKLRSTLKGYHKQSFGLPPIPDYPSCGASDVPLLSIAATLRSMREEREAQAEKLREEAVRCASAEEGCQSQMRTSSDSYRAEIAELRQQQVEANSHLDALVSERAAAQQRLEELDLKVDAAKASSSELKKAEKRLRSSMQAISKKLCEQLSTEGRQQEVSVEESRLILKARSVALVVEEDVDLRAAALVSAVQLNLEHGGVWSTLAAACMRSENSRVAALEELWAGCKVEVWGPRWATLEGDSHRLGDLKRVAHQAAGVAESSAREAESLSKQFLRSGLHNLEVNAGECSDLVERYRQLRQQFLATLSRLVQWQDSLLAVAMDADEQSTSEGEGGLSGDAWDQEDSLFEAE
;
A
#
# COMPACT_ATOMS: atom_id res chain seq x y z
N VAL A 1 -75.36 50.53 -0.26
CA VAL A 1 -73.98 51.04 -0.32
C VAL A 1 -73.23 50.11 -1.28
N ALA A 2 -73.15 50.33 -2.60
CA ALA A 2 -73.03 51.57 -3.40
C ALA A 2 -71.75 52.34 -3.02
N ILE A 3 -70.80 52.70 -3.90
CA ILE A 3 -70.70 52.84 -5.38
C ILE A 3 -69.18 52.65 -5.74
N SER A 4 -68.68 52.21 -6.91
CA SER A 4 -69.16 52.17 -8.31
C SER A 4 -68.55 50.99 -9.14
N ALA A 5 -69.08 50.82 -10.37
CA ALA A 5 -68.47 50.25 -11.59
C ALA A 5 -67.22 51.02 -12.10
N GLY A 6 -66.47 50.59 -13.14
CA GLY A 6 -66.51 49.38 -13.98
C GLY A 6 -66.02 49.66 -15.43
N THR A 7 -65.99 48.65 -16.31
CA THR A 7 -65.62 48.72 -17.78
C THR A 7 -64.15 49.07 -18.14
N ALA A 8 -63.61 48.78 -19.34
CA ALA A 8 -63.76 47.64 -20.26
C ALA A 8 -62.66 47.65 -21.38
N ARG A 9 -62.43 46.49 -22.02
CA ARG A 9 -61.94 46.26 -23.40
C ARG A 9 -60.48 46.61 -23.84
N ASP A 10 -59.85 45.56 -24.36
CA ASP A 10 -59.21 45.41 -25.69
C ASP A 10 -57.85 46.07 -26.06
N SER A 11 -56.97 45.18 -26.57
CA SER A 11 -56.05 45.36 -27.73
C SER A 11 -54.62 45.94 -27.59
N SER A 12 -53.68 45.03 -27.28
CA SER A 12 -52.54 44.65 -28.17
C SER A 12 -51.19 45.41 -28.17
N ILE A 13 -50.17 44.71 -28.69
CA ILE A 13 -48.88 45.15 -29.28
C ILE A 13 -47.69 45.51 -28.34
N TYR A 14 -46.85 44.48 -28.15
CA TYR A 14 -45.36 44.46 -28.18
C TYR A 14 -44.43 45.13 -27.14
N ARG A 15 -43.30 44.42 -26.95
CA ARG A 15 -41.93 44.82 -26.54
C ARG A 15 -41.52 44.93 -25.06
N THR A 16 -40.83 43.87 -24.62
CA THR A 16 -39.48 43.85 -23.97
C THR A 16 -39.22 44.73 -22.73
N GLY A 17 -38.93 44.10 -21.58
CA GLY A 17 -38.37 44.77 -20.40
C GLY A 17 -37.87 43.83 -19.30
N VAL A 18 -36.55 43.69 -19.20
CA VAL A 18 -35.72 43.05 -18.14
C VAL A 18 -36.39 42.83 -16.78
N ALA A 19 -36.36 41.58 -16.27
CA ALA A 19 -36.70 41.27 -14.89
C ALA A 19 -35.46 41.31 -13.96
N SER A 20 -35.55 42.05 -12.86
CA SER A 20 -34.51 42.17 -11.82
C SER A 20 -35.04 41.61 -10.49
N CYS A 21 -34.44 40.54 -9.96
CA CYS A 21 -34.87 39.91 -8.72
C CYS A 21 -33.68 39.47 -7.82
N ARG A 22 -33.49 40.18 -6.70
CA ARG A 22 -32.76 39.77 -5.49
C ARG A 22 -33.17 40.69 -4.32
N PRO A 23 -32.98 40.30 -3.04
CA PRO A 23 -33.07 38.94 -2.49
C PRO A 23 -33.81 38.88 -1.13
N SER A 24 -34.16 37.68 -0.67
CA SER A 24 -34.41 37.41 0.75
C SER A 24 -34.05 35.97 1.14
N MET A 25 -32.82 35.77 1.60
CA MET A 25 -32.41 34.53 2.26
C MET A 25 -32.64 34.64 3.78
N TRP A 26 -33.18 33.59 4.39
CA TRP A 26 -32.92 33.25 5.80
C TRP A 26 -32.45 31.79 5.83
N PHE A 27 -31.27 31.53 6.39
CA PHE A 27 -30.69 30.20 6.56
C PHE A 27 -30.55 29.89 8.06
N SER A 28 -30.95 28.69 8.48
CA SER A 28 -30.77 28.23 9.87
C SER A 28 -29.35 27.68 10.10
N GLY A 29 -28.79 27.95 11.29
CA GLY A 29 -27.37 27.68 11.59
C GLY A 29 -26.96 26.21 11.70
N GLU A 30 -27.92 25.27 11.74
CA GLU A 30 -27.63 23.86 11.99
C GLU A 30 -26.87 23.19 10.83
N ARG A 31 -27.13 23.60 9.58
CA ARG A 31 -26.38 23.08 8.42
C ARG A 31 -24.89 23.45 8.47
N LEU A 32 -24.52 24.57 9.10
CA LEU A 32 -23.12 25.01 9.19
C LEU A 32 -22.29 24.13 10.14
N LYS A 33 -22.89 23.65 11.24
CA LYS A 33 -22.26 22.65 12.12
C LYS A 33 -22.03 21.33 11.38
N GLY A 34 -23.04 20.87 10.64
CA GLY A 34 -22.99 19.61 9.87
C GLY A 34 -22.04 19.60 8.66
N THR A 35 -21.56 20.76 8.20
CA THR A 35 -20.50 20.87 7.18
C THR A 35 -19.12 21.09 7.79
N LEU A 36 -18.97 21.92 8.84
CA LEU A 36 -17.68 22.12 9.52
C LEU A 36 -17.14 20.81 10.15
N SER A 37 -18.01 19.98 10.73
CA SER A 37 -17.61 18.64 11.21
C SER A 37 -17.17 17.68 10.10
N ARG A 38 -17.56 17.91 8.83
CA ARG A 38 -17.06 17.13 7.68
C ARG A 38 -15.78 17.71 7.09
N ALA A 39 -15.63 19.04 7.09
CA ALA A 39 -14.38 19.70 6.73
C ALA A 39 -13.21 19.25 7.64
N ALA A 40 -13.48 18.99 8.93
CA ALA A 40 -12.49 18.44 9.85
C ALA A 40 -11.98 17.04 9.44
N VAL A 41 -12.84 16.17 8.88
CA VAL A 41 -12.46 14.82 8.43
C VAL A 41 -11.61 14.86 7.15
N LEU A 42 -11.83 15.84 6.27
CA LEU A 42 -11.03 16.06 5.06
C LEU A 42 -9.60 16.59 5.36
N VAL A 43 -9.29 16.95 6.61
CA VAL A 43 -7.91 17.26 7.03
C VAL A 43 -7.11 15.99 7.34
N SER A 44 -7.78 14.87 7.70
CA SER A 44 -7.12 13.58 7.98
C SER A 44 -6.60 12.86 6.72
N GLU A 45 -7.17 13.10 5.55
CA GLU A 45 -6.73 12.43 4.30
C GLU A 45 -5.34 12.92 3.85
N SER A 46 -5.02 14.19 4.13
CA SER A 46 -3.65 14.74 4.00
C SER A 46 -2.63 13.98 4.85
N HIS A 47 -3.06 13.42 5.99
CA HIS A 47 -2.19 12.63 6.85
C HIS A 47 -1.82 11.28 6.22
N SER A 48 -2.73 10.64 5.47
CA SER A 48 -2.46 9.38 4.76
C SER A 48 -1.38 9.55 3.69
N LEU A 49 -1.57 10.50 2.76
CA LEU A 49 -0.59 10.77 1.70
C LEU A 49 0.78 11.19 2.26
N LYS A 50 0.77 12.01 3.32
CA LYS A 50 1.98 12.39 4.05
C LYS A 50 2.65 11.19 4.74
N GLU A 51 1.89 10.23 5.26
CA GLU A 51 2.42 9.01 5.87
C GLU A 51 3.01 8.06 4.81
N THR A 52 2.35 7.87 3.67
CA THR A 52 2.88 7.05 2.56
C THR A 52 4.19 7.63 2.00
N LEU A 53 4.24 8.95 1.78
CA LEU A 53 5.47 9.66 1.42
C LEU A 53 6.54 9.59 2.52
N SER A 54 6.14 9.66 3.79
CA SER A 54 7.07 9.48 4.92
C SER A 54 7.65 8.07 4.96
N ARG A 55 6.86 7.01 4.72
CA ARG A 55 7.33 5.61 4.64
C ARG A 55 8.25 5.37 3.42
N ALA A 56 7.99 6.03 2.29
CA ALA A 56 8.89 6.01 1.14
C ALA A 56 10.24 6.68 1.47
N ALA A 57 10.19 7.87 2.09
CA ALA A 57 11.37 8.58 2.58
C ALA A 57 12.12 7.81 3.68
N GLU A 58 11.41 7.10 4.57
CA GLU A 58 11.96 6.17 5.57
C GLU A 58 12.77 5.07 4.90
N THR A 59 12.25 4.50 3.81
CA THR A 59 12.88 3.41 3.06
C THR A 59 14.17 3.89 2.36
N VAL A 60 14.13 5.06 1.71
CA VAL A 60 15.33 5.70 1.13
C VAL A 60 16.33 6.13 2.23
N ARG A 61 15.83 6.53 3.41
CA ARG A 61 16.66 6.85 4.58
C ARG A 61 17.33 5.61 5.18
N ASN A 62 16.70 4.44 5.15
CA ASN A 62 17.34 3.21 5.64
C ASN A 62 18.48 2.76 4.72
N ILE A 63 18.35 2.97 3.40
CA ILE A 63 19.43 2.76 2.41
C ILE A 63 20.64 3.71 2.64
N ARG A 64 20.43 4.84 3.34
CA ARG A 64 21.47 5.83 3.66
C ARG A 64 22.47 5.35 4.73
N GLU A 65 22.09 4.38 5.56
CA GLU A 65 22.88 3.96 6.74
C GLU A 65 23.99 2.96 6.42
N GLU A 66 23.99 2.35 5.22
CA GLU A 66 25.06 1.42 4.78
C GLU A 66 26.31 2.12 4.24
N THR A 67 26.28 3.45 4.02
CA THR A 67 27.42 4.22 3.47
C THR A 67 28.05 5.17 4.49
N GLY A 68 29.38 5.11 4.60
CA GLY A 68 30.15 5.84 5.62
C GLY A 68 30.01 7.37 5.59
N PRO A 69 30.17 8.05 6.74
CA PRO A 69 29.77 9.45 6.92
C PRO A 69 30.56 10.49 6.11
N ASP A 70 31.79 10.19 5.69
CA ASP A 70 32.68 11.14 4.99
C ASP A 70 32.58 11.10 3.45
N ASP A 71 31.75 10.24 2.87
CA ASP A 71 31.63 10.09 1.41
C ASP A 71 31.23 11.42 0.71
N VAL A 72 31.81 11.66 -0.47
CA VAL A 72 31.46 12.78 -1.35
C VAL A 72 30.00 12.66 -1.78
N ALA A 73 29.51 11.44 -2.05
CA ALA A 73 28.10 11.21 -2.36
C ALA A 73 27.17 11.59 -1.18
N THR A 74 27.56 11.29 0.06
CA THR A 74 26.83 11.68 1.27
C THR A 74 26.75 13.21 1.43
N ARG A 75 27.83 13.93 1.11
CA ARG A 75 27.85 15.41 1.12
C ARG A 75 27.02 16.03 -0.01
N MET A 76 27.06 15.46 -1.21
CA MET A 76 26.18 15.90 -2.32
C MET A 76 24.70 15.63 -2.01
N ALA A 77 24.36 14.48 -1.42
CA ALA A 77 22.98 14.16 -1.03
C ALA A 77 22.45 15.17 0.00
N GLN A 78 23.26 15.58 0.98
CA GLN A 78 22.92 16.65 1.94
C GLN A 78 22.77 18.03 1.28
N LYS A 79 23.47 18.31 0.16
CA LYS A 79 23.30 19.56 -0.59
C LYS A 79 21.96 19.58 -1.32
N PHE A 80 21.64 18.52 -2.08
CA PHE A 80 20.35 18.38 -2.76
C PHE A 80 19.16 18.42 -1.79
N ASP A 81 19.22 17.67 -0.68
CA ASP A 81 18.22 17.65 0.41
C ASP A 81 17.98 19.07 0.98
N ARG A 82 19.06 19.81 1.26
CA ARG A 82 18.99 21.20 1.77
C ARG A 82 18.39 22.18 0.76
N GLU A 83 18.80 22.10 -0.51
CA GLU A 83 18.26 22.95 -1.57
C GLU A 83 16.78 22.63 -1.81
N ALA A 84 16.41 21.34 -1.80
CA ALA A 84 15.03 20.88 -1.99
C ALA A 84 14.09 21.35 -0.87
N ARG A 85 14.52 21.29 0.39
CA ARG A 85 13.76 21.85 1.52
C ARG A 85 13.63 23.38 1.46
N GLY A 86 14.49 24.07 0.71
CA GLY A 86 14.35 25.50 0.41
C GLY A 86 13.26 25.82 -0.62
N LEU A 87 12.82 24.86 -1.45
CA LEU A 87 11.89 25.13 -2.55
C LEU A 87 10.50 25.62 -2.09
N PHE A 88 10.08 25.31 -0.86
CA PHE A 88 8.83 25.80 -0.28
C PHE A 88 8.85 27.28 0.13
N THR A 89 10.02 27.91 0.22
CA THR A 89 10.18 29.28 0.79
C THR A 89 10.73 30.31 -0.19
N VAL A 90 11.08 29.89 -1.41
CA VAL A 90 11.57 30.75 -2.50
C VAL A 90 10.46 30.98 -3.54
N PRO A 91 10.53 32.04 -4.37
CA PRO A 91 9.53 32.26 -5.42
C PRO A 91 9.66 31.21 -6.56
N PRO A 92 8.61 31.00 -7.37
CA PRO A 92 8.59 29.94 -8.39
C PRO A 92 9.72 30.03 -9.42
N GLU A 93 10.20 31.23 -9.74
CA GLU A 93 11.34 31.47 -10.63
C GLU A 93 12.64 30.89 -10.05
N ALA A 94 12.84 31.03 -8.73
CA ALA A 94 14.01 30.49 -8.04
C ALA A 94 13.94 28.95 -7.86
N VAL A 95 12.74 28.37 -7.80
CA VAL A 95 12.55 26.92 -7.92
C VAL A 95 13.01 26.45 -9.30
N VAL A 96 12.59 27.12 -10.38
CA VAL A 96 13.03 26.80 -11.74
C VAL A 96 14.55 26.92 -11.91
N GLU A 97 15.19 27.96 -11.35
CA GLU A 97 16.66 28.09 -11.38
C GLU A 97 17.37 26.98 -10.59
N THR A 98 16.85 26.58 -9.43
CA THR A 98 17.42 25.50 -8.62
C THR A 98 17.34 24.16 -9.36
N LEU A 99 16.20 23.87 -10.00
CA LEU A 99 16.02 22.69 -10.83
C LEU A 99 16.96 22.67 -12.05
N ARG A 100 17.21 23.82 -12.69
CA ARG A 100 18.18 23.93 -13.79
C ARG A 100 19.62 23.71 -13.33
N ARG A 101 19.98 24.12 -12.10
CA ARG A 101 21.29 23.81 -11.50
C ARG A 101 21.44 22.30 -11.27
N TRP A 102 20.40 21.63 -10.77
CA TRP A 102 20.40 20.17 -10.66
C TRP A 102 20.54 19.51 -12.04
N GLU A 103 19.88 20.04 -13.07
CA GLU A 103 20.02 19.57 -14.45
C GLU A 103 21.47 19.76 -14.98
N GLY A 104 22.09 20.91 -14.73
CA GLY A 104 23.48 21.21 -15.10
C GLY A 104 24.50 20.29 -14.41
N LEU A 105 24.33 20.05 -13.11
CA LEU A 105 25.17 19.15 -12.30
C LEU A 105 25.03 17.68 -12.71
N LEU A 106 23.81 17.21 -13.02
CA LEU A 106 23.56 15.82 -13.40
C LEU A 106 23.95 15.51 -14.85
N SER A 107 23.77 16.46 -15.76
CA SER A 107 24.19 16.33 -17.17
C SER A 107 25.70 16.53 -17.37
N GLY A 108 26.42 17.03 -16.37
CA GLY A 108 27.83 17.38 -16.47
C GLY A 108 28.12 18.59 -17.38
N GLN A 109 27.09 19.38 -17.72
CA GLN A 109 27.24 20.60 -18.53
C GLN A 109 27.69 21.81 -17.71
N GLU A 110 27.40 21.82 -16.41
CA GLU A 110 27.88 22.85 -15.49
C GLU A 110 29.28 22.48 -15.00
N GLU A 111 30.33 22.93 -15.72
CA GLU A 111 31.70 22.92 -15.19
C GLU A 111 31.70 23.66 -13.84
N VAL A 112 31.88 22.91 -12.76
CA VAL A 112 31.81 23.44 -11.39
C VAL A 112 32.90 24.49 -11.20
N LEU A 113 32.49 25.77 -11.25
CA LEU A 113 33.35 26.91 -10.97
C LEU A 113 34.03 26.66 -9.62
N ALA A 114 35.36 26.58 -9.64
CA ALA A 114 36.14 25.68 -8.79
C ALA A 114 36.35 26.15 -7.32
N THR A 115 35.31 26.68 -6.69
CA THR A 115 35.34 27.20 -5.31
C THR A 115 34.74 26.26 -4.26
N GLU A 116 33.97 25.23 -4.64
CA GLU A 116 33.54 24.14 -3.74
C GLU A 116 34.11 22.80 -4.22
N THR A 117 34.89 22.13 -3.35
CA THR A 117 35.63 20.90 -3.69
C THR A 117 34.76 19.64 -3.63
N LEU A 118 33.68 19.61 -4.42
CA LEU A 118 32.76 18.47 -4.58
C LEU A 118 32.82 17.92 -6.02
N ALA A 119 34.04 17.64 -6.49
CA ALA A 119 34.29 17.01 -7.79
C ALA A 119 34.04 15.50 -7.72
N GLY A 120 32.77 15.09 -7.68
CA GLY A 120 32.34 13.70 -7.88
C GLY A 120 32.09 13.38 -9.35
N THR A 121 31.96 12.10 -9.70
CA THR A 121 31.52 11.71 -11.06
C THR A 121 30.03 11.99 -11.27
N THR A 122 29.57 12.07 -12.52
CA THR A 122 28.13 12.22 -12.84
C THR A 122 27.29 11.09 -12.25
N ALA A 123 27.84 9.88 -12.15
CA ALA A 123 27.20 8.73 -11.49
C ALA A 123 27.06 8.92 -9.98
N GLU A 124 28.07 9.47 -9.30
CA GLU A 124 27.98 9.85 -7.88
C GLU A 124 26.97 10.97 -7.67
N SER A 125 26.95 11.99 -8.52
CA SER A 125 25.97 13.08 -8.48
C SER A 125 24.54 12.57 -8.63
N LEU A 126 24.30 11.64 -9.56
CA LEU A 126 22.99 11.00 -9.77
C LEU A 126 22.59 10.13 -8.58
N SER A 127 23.50 9.31 -8.05
CA SER A 127 23.25 8.49 -6.86
C SER A 127 22.94 9.35 -5.62
N ALA A 128 23.70 10.44 -5.44
CA ALA A 128 23.49 11.41 -4.36
C ALA A 128 22.15 12.15 -4.49
N PHE A 129 21.78 12.55 -5.71
CA PHE A 129 20.48 13.18 -5.98
C PHE A 129 19.31 12.26 -5.60
N LEU A 130 19.38 10.98 -5.96
CA LEU A 130 18.35 9.99 -5.64
C LEU A 130 18.26 9.73 -4.13
N ARG A 131 19.39 9.50 -3.46
CA ARG A 131 19.46 9.29 -2.00
C ARG A 131 19.00 10.48 -1.17
N SER A 132 18.98 11.69 -1.75
CA SER A 132 18.56 12.91 -1.05
C SER A 132 17.05 13.06 -0.89
N GLY A 133 16.24 12.37 -1.71
CA GLY A 133 14.79 12.59 -1.81
C GLY A 133 14.39 13.91 -2.49
N ALA A 134 15.35 14.75 -2.90
CA ALA A 134 15.13 16.10 -3.43
C ALA A 134 14.12 16.19 -4.57
N LEU A 135 14.08 15.18 -5.44
CA LEU A 135 13.15 15.09 -6.56
C LEU A 135 11.69 14.99 -6.11
N LEU A 136 11.40 14.21 -5.05
CA LEU A 136 10.06 14.12 -4.46
C LEU A 136 9.68 15.41 -3.74
N THR A 137 10.60 15.98 -2.97
CA THR A 137 10.41 17.27 -2.29
C THR A 137 10.17 18.42 -3.28
N ALA A 138 10.80 18.38 -4.45
CA ALA A 138 10.54 19.33 -5.53
C ALA A 138 9.16 19.14 -6.18
N VAL A 139 8.69 17.91 -6.39
CA VAL A 139 7.31 17.65 -6.85
C VAL A 139 6.31 18.18 -5.82
N ASP A 140 6.50 17.90 -4.53
CA ASP A 140 5.62 18.36 -3.44
C ASP A 140 5.57 19.90 -3.36
N ALA A 141 6.72 20.58 -3.41
CA ALA A 141 6.78 22.04 -3.48
C ALA A 141 6.08 22.62 -4.73
N LEU A 142 6.27 21.98 -5.90
CA LEU A 142 5.67 22.40 -7.16
C LEU A 142 4.15 22.18 -7.23
N VAL A 143 3.62 21.16 -6.55
CA VAL A 143 2.19 20.80 -6.56
C VAL A 143 1.42 21.44 -5.40
N GLY A 144 2.01 21.54 -4.21
CA GLY A 144 1.36 22.04 -3.00
C GLY A 144 0.99 23.53 -3.06
N SER A 145 1.81 24.36 -3.71
CA SER A 145 1.55 25.80 -3.85
C SER A 145 0.81 26.14 -5.15
N PRO A 146 -0.22 27.03 -5.14
CA PRO A 146 -0.86 27.50 -6.36
C PRO A 146 0.06 28.35 -7.25
N GLU A 147 1.00 29.08 -6.66
CA GLU A 147 1.97 29.92 -7.37
C GLU A 147 3.01 29.05 -8.08
N HIS A 148 3.49 28.00 -7.42
CA HIS A 148 4.44 27.06 -8.02
C HIS A 148 3.81 26.20 -9.13
N ARG A 149 2.52 25.87 -9.01
CA ARG A 149 1.76 25.24 -10.11
C ARG A 149 1.68 26.11 -11.37
N ALA A 150 1.77 27.44 -11.25
CA ALA A 150 1.88 28.30 -12.44
C ALA A 150 3.22 28.08 -13.17
N ALA A 151 4.33 27.89 -12.45
CA ALA A 151 5.64 27.61 -13.03
C ALA A 151 5.76 26.22 -13.67
N LEU A 152 5.01 25.22 -13.19
CA LEU A 152 4.83 23.93 -13.90
C LEU A 152 4.17 24.11 -15.27
N LEU A 153 3.26 25.09 -15.41
CA LEU A 153 2.42 25.31 -16.59
C LEU A 153 2.98 26.35 -17.58
N LEU A 154 4.17 26.89 -17.34
CA LEU A 154 4.85 27.80 -18.27
C LEU A 154 5.23 27.06 -19.58
N PRO A 155 4.77 27.50 -20.76
CA PRO A 155 5.03 26.79 -22.01
C PRO A 155 6.47 27.00 -22.51
N GLY A 156 7.08 25.92 -23.00
CA GLY A 156 8.44 25.89 -23.55
C GLY A 156 9.50 25.37 -22.57
N ASP A 157 10.73 25.20 -23.06
CA ASP A 157 11.85 24.54 -22.36
C ASP A 157 12.28 25.20 -21.04
N THR A 158 11.78 26.40 -20.77
CA THR A 158 12.09 27.23 -19.60
C THR A 158 11.20 26.95 -18.39
N GLY A 159 10.03 26.33 -18.55
CA GLY A 159 9.09 26.05 -17.45
C GLY A 159 9.57 24.95 -16.49
N ALA A 160 9.08 24.95 -15.24
CA ALA A 160 9.45 23.93 -14.24
C ALA A 160 9.11 22.52 -14.72
N GLY A 161 7.98 22.35 -15.41
CA GLY A 161 7.54 21.07 -15.94
C GLY A 161 8.51 20.48 -16.98
N ALA A 162 9.14 21.32 -17.81
CA ALA A 162 10.12 20.91 -18.82
C ALA A 162 11.48 20.57 -18.19
N VAL A 163 11.95 21.38 -17.24
CA VAL A 163 13.19 21.09 -16.48
C VAL A 163 13.04 19.77 -15.70
N MET A 164 11.89 19.55 -15.04
CA MET A 164 11.59 18.30 -14.36
C MET A 164 11.55 17.11 -15.32
N GLN A 165 10.90 17.22 -16.49
CA GLN A 165 10.91 16.13 -17.48
C GLN A 165 12.35 15.76 -17.93
N ARG A 166 13.25 16.74 -18.07
CA ARG A 166 14.65 16.48 -18.42
C ARG A 166 15.45 15.88 -17.25
N LEU A 167 15.30 16.40 -16.03
CA LEU A 167 15.82 15.77 -14.80
C LEU A 167 15.39 14.31 -14.68
N PHE A 168 14.10 14.03 -14.88
CA PHE A 168 13.57 12.68 -14.85
C PHE A 168 14.09 11.80 -16.00
N SER A 169 14.41 12.35 -17.18
CA SER A 169 15.06 11.61 -18.27
C SER A 169 16.55 11.32 -18.03
N LEU A 170 17.23 12.14 -17.23
CA LEU A 170 18.58 11.84 -16.71
C LEU A 170 18.53 10.77 -15.61
N VAL A 171 17.41 10.70 -14.89
CA VAL A 171 17.12 9.73 -13.82
C VAL A 171 16.54 8.42 -14.35
N SER A 172 16.01 8.36 -15.59
CA SER A 172 15.27 7.18 -16.07
C SER A 172 16.12 5.96 -16.43
N SER A 173 17.45 6.03 -16.34
CA SER A 173 18.33 4.86 -16.46
C SER A 173 18.37 4.02 -15.16
N LEU A 174 17.23 3.83 -14.50
CA LEU A 174 17.08 3.21 -13.18
C LEU A 174 16.26 1.91 -13.22
N PRO A 175 16.42 1.02 -12.22
CA PRO A 175 15.63 -0.20 -12.10
C PRO A 175 14.13 0.07 -11.85
N SER A 176 13.32 -0.90 -12.26
CA SER A 176 11.84 -0.89 -12.24
C SER A 176 11.22 -0.59 -10.87
N GLU A 177 11.94 -0.83 -9.78
CA GLU A 177 11.54 -0.51 -8.41
C GLU A 177 11.18 0.98 -8.24
N SER A 178 11.86 1.89 -8.95
CA SER A 178 11.56 3.33 -8.92
C SER A 178 10.29 3.70 -9.71
N LEU A 179 9.95 2.95 -10.76
CA LEU A 179 8.71 3.13 -11.54
C LEU A 179 7.48 2.67 -10.74
N ALA A 180 7.64 1.64 -9.90
CA ALA A 180 6.58 1.15 -9.02
C ALA A 180 6.10 2.20 -8.00
N CYS A 181 6.96 3.16 -7.62
CA CYS A 181 6.59 4.28 -6.74
C CYS A 181 5.85 5.42 -7.46
N LEU A 182 6.01 5.57 -8.78
CA LEU A 182 5.31 6.60 -9.56
C LEU A 182 3.85 6.20 -9.84
N LEU A 183 3.60 4.94 -10.20
CA LEU A 183 2.27 4.45 -10.60
C LEU A 183 1.12 4.78 -9.62
N PRO A 184 1.25 4.59 -8.29
CA PRO A 184 0.18 4.92 -7.34
C PRO A 184 -0.18 6.42 -7.32
N LEU A 185 0.82 7.31 -7.35
CA LEU A 185 0.62 8.76 -7.34
C LEU A 185 -0.17 9.24 -8.57
N LEU A 186 -0.11 8.51 -9.68
CA LEU A 186 -0.82 8.86 -10.91
C LEU A 186 -2.24 8.30 -10.95
N LEU A 187 -2.51 7.19 -10.26
CA LEU A 187 -3.87 6.72 -9.97
C LEU A 187 -4.57 7.70 -9.02
N GLU A 188 -3.93 8.11 -7.92
CA GLU A 188 -4.47 9.12 -7.00
C GLU A 188 -4.72 10.48 -7.69
N ALA A 189 -3.84 10.90 -8.60
CA ALA A 189 -4.04 12.11 -9.41
C ALA A 189 -5.23 12.01 -10.37
N GLN A 190 -5.47 10.82 -10.94
CA GLN A 190 -6.62 10.54 -11.81
C GLN A 190 -7.92 10.51 -11.00
N GLU A 191 -7.97 9.82 -9.86
CA GLU A 191 -9.15 9.81 -8.97
C GLU A 191 -9.49 11.22 -8.46
N MET A 192 -8.48 12.03 -8.12
CA MET A 192 -8.67 13.44 -7.78
C MET A 192 -9.25 14.26 -8.95
N LEU A 193 -8.78 14.03 -10.19
CA LEU A 193 -9.31 14.66 -11.39
C LEU A 193 -10.79 14.30 -11.61
N ASP A 194 -11.11 13.00 -11.60
CA ASP A 194 -12.48 12.49 -11.83
C ASP A 194 -13.45 13.00 -10.77
N SER A 195 -13.01 13.04 -9.49
CA SER A 195 -13.80 13.63 -8.41
C SER A 195 -14.10 15.12 -8.59
N ARG A 196 -13.29 15.86 -9.36
CA ARG A 196 -13.50 17.29 -9.65
C ARG A 196 -14.28 17.53 -10.94
N MET A 197 -14.16 16.63 -11.93
CA MET A 197 -15.08 16.59 -13.07
C MET A 197 -16.51 16.35 -12.60
N ALA A 198 -16.73 15.39 -11.69
CA ALA A 198 -18.03 15.14 -11.06
C ALA A 198 -18.57 16.32 -10.22
N ARG A 199 -17.76 17.34 -9.93
CA ARG A 199 -18.14 18.58 -9.23
C ARG A 199 -18.27 19.81 -10.15
N GLY A 200 -17.97 19.68 -11.44
CA GLY A 200 -18.01 20.79 -12.40
C GLY A 200 -16.93 21.86 -12.18
N GLU A 201 -15.81 21.53 -11.52
CA GLU A 201 -14.75 22.49 -11.21
C GLU A 201 -13.82 22.75 -12.42
N GLU A 202 -14.35 23.26 -13.55
CA GLU A 202 -13.67 23.35 -14.86
C GLU A 202 -12.22 23.85 -14.81
N ALA A 203 -11.93 24.92 -14.04
CA ALA A 203 -10.58 25.47 -13.92
C ALA A 203 -9.61 24.53 -13.15
N ALA A 204 -10.11 23.79 -12.17
CA ALA A 204 -9.35 22.78 -11.45
C ALA A 204 -9.16 21.52 -12.30
N VAL A 205 -10.18 21.11 -13.06
CA VAL A 205 -10.13 20.02 -14.06
C VAL A 205 -9.11 20.34 -15.14
N ALA A 206 -9.12 21.52 -15.74
CA ALA A 206 -8.16 21.94 -16.76
C ALA A 206 -6.71 22.00 -16.23
N SER A 207 -6.53 22.22 -14.92
CA SER A 207 -5.22 22.18 -14.26
C SER A 207 -4.77 20.74 -13.98
N ALA A 208 -5.68 19.90 -13.50
CA ALA A 208 -5.41 18.49 -13.19
C ALA A 208 -5.20 17.64 -14.47
N MET A 209 -5.96 17.88 -15.55
CA MET A 209 -5.73 17.28 -16.87
C MET A 209 -4.31 17.54 -17.38
N ARG A 210 -3.76 18.74 -17.17
CA ARG A 210 -2.37 19.07 -17.53
C ARG A 210 -1.36 18.37 -16.63
N LEU A 211 -1.69 18.14 -15.35
CA LEU A 211 -0.85 17.38 -14.42
C LEU A 211 -0.84 15.89 -14.75
N VAL A 212 -1.99 15.31 -15.14
CA VAL A 212 -2.10 13.93 -15.64
C VAL A 212 -1.40 13.76 -17.00
N GLU A 213 -1.53 14.72 -17.92
CA GLU A 213 -0.80 14.68 -19.20
C GLU A 213 0.72 14.87 -19.00
N TRP A 214 1.14 15.78 -18.12
CA TRP A 214 2.55 15.93 -17.74
C TRP A 214 3.09 14.64 -17.09
N ALA A 215 2.30 13.99 -16.22
CA ALA A 215 2.61 12.70 -15.61
C ALA A 215 2.67 11.54 -16.62
N ARG A 216 1.81 11.55 -17.64
CA ARG A 216 1.82 10.56 -18.74
C ARG A 216 3.04 10.75 -19.64
N GLN A 217 3.38 11.99 -20.00
CA GLN A 217 4.63 12.33 -20.69
C GLN A 217 5.84 11.92 -19.85
N MET A 218 5.74 12.06 -18.53
CA MET A 218 6.73 11.61 -17.55
C MET A 218 6.95 10.10 -17.59
N LEU A 219 5.89 9.28 -17.49
CA LEU A 219 6.00 7.82 -17.65
C LEU A 219 6.62 7.44 -19.01
N VAL A 220 6.19 8.09 -20.09
CA VAL A 220 6.68 7.85 -21.46
C VAL A 220 8.15 8.27 -21.62
N ALA A 221 8.61 9.32 -20.93
CA ALA A 221 10.02 9.67 -20.87
C ALA A 221 10.82 8.58 -20.11
N THR A 222 10.29 8.11 -18.98
CA THR A 222 10.98 7.09 -18.17
C THR A 222 11.04 5.69 -18.78
N HIS A 223 10.23 5.40 -19.80
CA HIS A 223 10.18 4.09 -20.47
C HIS A 223 11.11 3.94 -21.68
N ARG A 224 11.90 4.97 -22.03
CA ARG A 224 12.62 5.01 -23.31
C ARG A 224 14.04 4.46 -23.25
N ASP A 225 14.19 3.19 -23.63
CA ASP A 225 15.40 2.73 -24.33
C ASP A 225 15.09 2.32 -25.79
N TRP A 226 15.10 3.34 -26.65
CA TRP A 226 15.29 3.30 -28.11
C TRP A 226 14.40 2.39 -28.99
N GLN A 227 14.41 1.07 -28.86
CA GLN A 227 14.04 0.16 -29.96
C GLN A 227 12.53 0.01 -30.23
N GLU A 228 11.66 0.05 -29.22
CA GLU A 228 10.20 -0.12 -29.41
C GLU A 228 9.53 1.09 -30.09
N VAL A 229 10.14 2.29 -29.98
CA VAL A 229 9.55 3.54 -30.48
C VAL A 229 9.38 3.53 -32.00
N GLU A 230 10.30 2.90 -32.73
CA GLU A 230 10.26 2.83 -34.20
C GLU A 230 9.29 1.74 -34.72
N LEU A 231 8.88 0.79 -33.86
CA LEU A 231 7.77 -0.12 -34.11
C LEU A 231 6.43 0.57 -33.87
N LEU A 232 6.27 1.23 -32.72
CA LEU A 232 5.04 1.96 -32.38
C LEU A 232 4.72 3.10 -33.37
N ARG A 233 5.74 3.74 -33.94
CA ARG A 233 5.58 4.76 -34.99
C ARG A 233 4.92 4.25 -36.27
N ARG A 234 4.92 2.94 -36.52
CA ARG A 234 4.29 2.32 -37.70
C ARG A 234 2.85 1.89 -37.44
N THR A 235 2.48 1.54 -36.20
CA THR A 235 1.12 1.07 -35.87
C THR A 235 0.16 2.21 -35.57
N THR A 236 0.63 3.37 -35.10
CA THR A 236 -0.23 4.53 -34.80
C THR A 236 -0.82 5.24 -36.03
N VAL A 237 -0.36 4.92 -37.24
CA VAL A 237 -0.88 5.51 -38.50
C VAL A 237 -2.17 4.81 -38.95
N ASP A 238 -2.25 3.47 -38.83
CA ASP A 238 -3.42 2.71 -39.29
C ASP A 238 -4.67 2.92 -38.42
N ASN A 239 -4.48 3.10 -37.10
CA ASN A 239 -5.61 3.27 -36.18
C ASN A 239 -6.36 4.61 -36.36
N GLY A 240 -5.69 5.64 -36.89
CA GLY A 240 -6.32 6.96 -37.13
C GLY A 240 -7.44 6.93 -38.18
N VAL A 241 -7.40 5.96 -39.11
CA VAL A 241 -8.37 5.87 -40.21
C VAL A 241 -9.69 5.20 -39.77
N ARG A 242 -9.68 4.46 -38.66
CA ARG A 242 -10.81 3.59 -38.26
C ARG A 242 -11.84 4.27 -37.35
N GLN A 243 -11.49 5.39 -36.73
CA GLN A 243 -12.31 6.02 -35.69
C GLN A 243 -13.32 7.06 -36.22
N GLU A 244 -13.13 7.60 -37.44
CA GLU A 244 -14.12 8.51 -38.07
C GLU A 244 -15.28 7.77 -38.78
N MET A 245 -15.22 6.45 -38.95
CA MET A 245 -16.25 5.66 -39.65
C MET A 245 -17.36 5.09 -38.74
N MET A 246 -17.43 5.50 -37.47
CA MET A 246 -18.38 4.99 -36.46
C MET A 246 -19.22 6.10 -35.81
N GLN A 247 -19.67 7.08 -36.60
CA GLN A 247 -20.68 8.07 -36.20
C GLN A 247 -21.84 8.10 -37.21
N ASP A 248 -22.73 7.12 -37.12
CA ASP A 248 -24.04 7.15 -37.77
C ASP A 248 -25.12 7.24 -36.66
N PRO A 249 -25.86 8.36 -36.55
CA PRO A 249 -26.74 8.61 -35.40
C PRO A 249 -28.06 7.83 -35.53
N CYS A 250 -28.03 6.56 -35.15
CA CYS A 250 -29.21 5.75 -34.92
C CYS A 250 -30.14 6.47 -33.93
N ARG A 251 -31.35 6.80 -34.38
CA ARG A 251 -32.37 7.46 -33.55
C ARG A 251 -32.89 6.48 -32.51
N HIS A 252 -32.61 6.74 -31.24
CA HIS A 252 -33.52 6.33 -30.18
C HIS A 252 -34.74 7.24 -30.25
N GLU A 253 -35.93 6.66 -30.45
CA GLU A 253 -37.17 7.37 -30.21
C GLU A 253 -37.33 7.54 -28.69
N ALA A 254 -37.87 8.70 -28.27
CA ALA A 254 -37.74 9.15 -26.88
C ALA A 254 -38.74 8.44 -25.96
N ILE A 255 -38.30 7.33 -25.36
CA ILE A 255 -39.04 6.54 -24.38
C ILE A 255 -39.58 7.48 -23.28
N SER A 256 -40.90 7.62 -23.21
CA SER A 256 -41.57 8.51 -22.27
C SER A 256 -41.81 7.89 -20.89
N GLU A 257 -42.06 8.74 -19.90
CA GLU A 257 -42.63 8.33 -18.61
C GLU A 257 -43.99 7.64 -18.82
N ASP A 258 -44.28 6.65 -17.99
CA ASP A 258 -45.39 5.70 -18.07
C ASP A 258 -45.45 4.80 -19.33
N THR A 259 -44.43 4.81 -20.20
CA THR A 259 -44.30 3.80 -21.28
C THR A 259 -44.10 2.39 -20.69
N ALA A 260 -44.85 1.41 -21.20
CA ALA A 260 -44.67 0.00 -20.91
C ALA A 260 -43.56 -0.61 -21.77
N VAL A 261 -42.51 -1.13 -21.14
CA VAL A 261 -41.28 -1.60 -21.77
C VAL A 261 -40.96 -3.04 -21.36
N TRP A 262 -40.06 -3.69 -22.10
CA TRP A 262 -39.31 -4.83 -21.60
C TRP A 262 -37.93 -4.36 -21.14
N ALA A 263 -37.51 -4.80 -19.96
CA ALA A 263 -36.21 -4.45 -19.38
C ALA A 263 -35.53 -5.69 -18.79
N VAL A 264 -34.20 -5.72 -18.77
CA VAL A 264 -33.41 -6.82 -18.19
C VAL A 264 -33.29 -6.66 -16.67
N TRP A 265 -33.74 -7.66 -15.91
CA TRP A 265 -33.52 -7.71 -14.46
C TRP A 265 -32.05 -8.07 -14.15
N SER A 266 -31.43 -7.32 -13.24
CA SER A 266 -30.00 -7.45 -12.93
C SER A 266 -29.64 -8.68 -12.10
N GLY A 267 -30.62 -9.32 -11.44
CA GLY A 267 -30.39 -10.49 -10.58
C GLY A 267 -30.23 -11.82 -11.33
N ASP A 268 -30.82 -11.95 -12.54
CA ASP A 268 -30.81 -13.21 -13.31
C ASP A 268 -30.55 -13.02 -14.82
N GLY A 269 -30.61 -11.79 -15.34
CA GLY A 269 -30.40 -11.48 -16.75
C GLY A 269 -31.59 -11.75 -17.66
N GLN A 270 -32.79 -12.05 -17.14
CA GLN A 270 -33.99 -12.24 -17.96
C GLN A 270 -34.75 -10.94 -18.21
N TRP A 271 -35.54 -10.94 -19.28
CA TRP A 271 -36.39 -9.81 -19.69
C TRP A 271 -37.75 -9.89 -18.99
N TYR A 272 -38.08 -8.86 -18.22
CA TYR A 272 -39.37 -8.70 -17.56
C TYR A 272 -40.10 -7.47 -18.09
N ARG A 273 -41.43 -7.45 -17.95
CA ARG A 273 -42.24 -6.26 -18.24
C ARG A 273 -42.10 -5.25 -17.10
N ALA A 274 -41.87 -4.00 -17.47
CA ALA A 274 -41.79 -2.87 -16.55
C ALA A 274 -42.47 -1.64 -17.14
N THR A 275 -42.68 -0.65 -16.29
CA THR A 275 -43.22 0.66 -16.65
C THR A 275 -42.16 1.70 -16.33
N VAL A 276 -41.76 2.53 -17.30
CA VAL A 276 -40.80 3.62 -17.06
C VAL A 276 -41.46 4.67 -16.18
N ARG A 277 -40.81 5.09 -15.09
CA ARG A 277 -41.34 6.09 -14.15
C ARG A 277 -40.55 7.40 -14.12
N ALA A 278 -39.31 7.37 -14.56
CA ALA A 278 -38.47 8.52 -14.87
C ALA A 278 -37.35 8.10 -15.82
N VAL A 279 -36.87 9.01 -16.66
CA VAL A 279 -35.64 8.84 -17.44
C VAL A 279 -34.64 9.91 -16.99
N VAL A 280 -33.45 9.47 -16.56
CA VAL A 280 -32.41 10.32 -16.00
C VAL A 280 -31.08 9.89 -16.60
N ASP A 281 -30.60 10.70 -17.55
CA ASP A 281 -29.43 10.43 -18.39
C ASP A 281 -29.56 9.07 -19.10
N ASP A 282 -28.51 8.26 -19.17
CA ASP A 282 -28.50 6.95 -19.86
C ASP A 282 -29.28 5.83 -19.13
N TYR A 283 -30.19 6.19 -18.21
CA TYR A 283 -30.89 5.25 -17.34
C TYR A 283 -32.39 5.58 -17.19
N ALA A 284 -33.22 4.54 -17.17
CA ALA A 284 -34.63 4.61 -16.77
C ALA A 284 -34.81 4.04 -15.36
N ASP A 285 -35.55 4.74 -14.50
CA ASP A 285 -36.14 4.14 -13.31
C ASP A 285 -37.41 3.40 -13.73
N VAL A 286 -37.42 2.08 -13.58
CA VAL A 286 -38.54 1.23 -14.02
C VAL A 286 -39.23 0.55 -12.83
N GLU A 287 -40.54 0.36 -12.95
CA GLU A 287 -41.42 -0.29 -11.98
C GLU A 287 -41.98 -1.58 -12.60
N TRP A 288 -41.62 -2.73 -12.04
CA TRP A 288 -41.87 -4.04 -12.64
C TRP A 288 -43.33 -4.47 -12.48
N SER A 289 -43.99 -4.86 -13.58
CA SER A 289 -45.42 -5.25 -13.54
C SER A 289 -45.67 -6.62 -12.91
N SER A 290 -44.60 -7.38 -12.67
CA SER A 290 -44.59 -8.68 -11.98
C SER A 290 -43.19 -8.90 -11.42
N ALA A 291 -43.05 -9.06 -10.11
CA ALA A 291 -41.76 -9.38 -9.50
C ALA A 291 -41.26 -10.77 -9.95
N PRO A 292 -39.94 -10.98 -10.13
CA PRO A 292 -39.37 -12.29 -10.41
C PRO A 292 -39.70 -13.31 -9.30
N GLU A 293 -40.34 -14.42 -9.65
CA GLU A 293 -40.55 -15.54 -8.72
C GLU A 293 -39.17 -16.09 -8.27
N GLY A 294 -38.95 -16.08 -6.95
CA GLY A 294 -37.67 -16.51 -6.36
C GLY A 294 -36.68 -15.39 -6.03
N CYS A 295 -37.04 -14.12 -6.18
CA CYS A 295 -36.29 -13.03 -5.55
C CYS A 295 -36.40 -13.16 -4.02
N PRO A 296 -35.30 -13.33 -3.26
CA PRO A 296 -35.35 -13.27 -1.80
C PRO A 296 -35.68 -11.85 -1.36
N GLU A 297 -36.41 -11.72 -0.25
CA GLU A 297 -36.61 -10.43 0.41
C GLU A 297 -35.25 -9.92 0.93
N ASP A 298 -34.88 -8.72 0.50
CA ASP A 298 -33.60 -8.02 0.73
C ASP A 298 -32.29 -8.74 0.31
N PRO A 299 -31.62 -8.31 -0.78
CA PRO A 299 -30.17 -8.47 -0.92
C PRO A 299 -29.48 -7.54 0.09
N GLY A 300 -29.43 -8.00 1.34
CA GLY A 300 -29.36 -7.13 2.51
C GLY A 300 -28.18 -6.17 2.60
N PHE A 301 -28.50 -4.96 3.07
CA PHE A 301 -27.54 -4.08 3.75
C PHE A 301 -26.91 -4.87 4.92
N LEU A 302 -25.58 -5.00 4.95
CA LEU A 302 -24.89 -5.88 5.91
C LEU A 302 -25.18 -5.49 7.37
N ARG A 303 -25.97 -6.31 8.07
CA ARG A 303 -26.28 -6.16 9.50
C ARG A 303 -25.90 -7.41 10.28
N SER A 304 -24.60 -7.55 10.54
CA SER A 304 -24.05 -8.70 11.26
C SER A 304 -24.52 -8.77 12.71
N GLY A 305 -25.21 -9.86 13.05
CA GLY A 305 -25.21 -10.53 14.35
C GLY A 305 -25.60 -9.73 15.61
N SER A 306 -26.77 -10.02 16.17
CA SER A 306 -26.83 -10.87 17.38
C SER A 306 -28.27 -11.22 17.78
N SER A 307 -28.44 -12.32 18.50
CA SER A 307 -29.72 -12.83 18.98
C SER A 307 -30.18 -12.14 20.28
N SER A 308 -31.47 -11.82 20.38
CA SER A 308 -32.38 -12.56 21.27
C SER A 308 -33.77 -11.92 21.38
N GLY A 309 -34.79 -12.77 21.53
CA GLY A 309 -35.94 -12.50 22.41
C GLY A 309 -37.16 -11.74 21.84
N SER A 310 -38.33 -12.24 22.28
CA SER A 310 -39.67 -11.63 22.25
C SER A 310 -40.40 -11.50 20.92
N ASP A 311 -41.63 -12.00 20.92
CA ASP A 311 -42.72 -11.62 20.02
C ASP A 311 -43.03 -10.11 20.12
N ASP A 312 -43.56 -9.49 19.05
CA ASP A 312 -45.02 -9.22 18.98
C ASP A 312 -45.49 -8.75 17.57
N ALA A 313 -46.82 -8.65 17.40
CA ALA A 313 -47.56 -7.73 16.54
C ALA A 313 -47.37 -7.76 15.00
N LYS A 314 -48.24 -8.57 14.37
CA LYS A 314 -48.66 -8.48 12.95
C LYS A 314 -48.89 -7.03 12.47
N HIS A 315 -48.24 -6.65 11.36
CA HIS A 315 -48.75 -5.63 10.43
C HIS A 315 -48.37 -6.02 8.99
N CYS A 316 -49.36 -6.45 8.21
CA CYS A 316 -49.18 -6.63 6.76
C CYS A 316 -49.26 -5.25 6.10
N MET A 317 -48.13 -4.60 5.86
CA MET A 317 -48.08 -3.51 4.89
C MET A 317 -48.06 -4.08 3.48
N GLU A 318 -48.94 -3.57 2.62
CA GLU A 318 -48.86 -3.81 1.18
C GLU A 318 -47.60 -3.12 0.66
N LEU A 319 -46.57 -3.91 0.30
CA LEU A 319 -45.33 -3.37 -0.24
C LEU A 319 -45.59 -2.76 -1.63
N PRO A 320 -45.25 -1.48 -1.87
CA PRO A 320 -45.34 -0.90 -3.20
C PRO A 320 -44.35 -1.58 -4.15
N ALA A 321 -44.71 -1.66 -5.44
CA ALA A 321 -43.90 -2.33 -6.45
C ALA A 321 -42.45 -1.82 -6.48
N SER A 322 -41.50 -2.75 -6.58
CA SER A 322 -40.08 -2.43 -6.56
C SER A 322 -39.70 -1.55 -7.75
N LYS A 323 -39.07 -0.41 -7.46
CA LYS A 323 -38.44 0.46 -8.46
C LYS A 323 -36.98 0.09 -8.60
N THR A 324 -36.46 0.09 -9.82
CA THR A 324 -35.08 -0.27 -10.11
C THR A 324 -34.54 0.56 -11.27
N ARG A 325 -33.31 1.07 -11.15
CA ARG A 325 -32.66 1.84 -12.21
C ARG A 325 -31.98 0.90 -13.20
N VAL A 326 -32.36 0.98 -14.47
CA VAL A 326 -31.86 0.13 -15.56
C VAL A 326 -31.28 1.03 -16.66
N ASN A 327 -30.15 0.65 -17.25
CA ASN A 327 -29.54 1.39 -18.36
C ASN A 327 -30.40 1.27 -19.65
N LEU A 328 -30.56 2.37 -20.40
CA LEU A 328 -31.44 2.47 -21.56
C LEU A 328 -31.11 1.49 -22.70
N GLU A 329 -29.85 1.06 -22.86
CA GLU A 329 -29.47 0.02 -23.83
C GLU A 329 -30.13 -1.35 -23.55
N ARG A 330 -30.66 -1.53 -22.33
CA ARG A 330 -31.36 -2.74 -21.88
C ARG A 330 -32.87 -2.55 -21.73
N VAL A 331 -33.42 -1.52 -22.38
CA VAL A 331 -34.85 -1.20 -22.40
C VAL A 331 -35.35 -1.24 -23.85
N ILE A 332 -36.43 -2.00 -24.11
CA ILE A 332 -37.03 -2.13 -25.43
C ILE A 332 -38.52 -1.76 -25.34
N GLU A 333 -38.89 -0.69 -26.05
CA GLU A 333 -40.27 -0.28 -26.30
C GLU A 333 -40.93 -1.18 -27.35
N ARG A 334 -42.25 -1.42 -27.24
CA ARG A 334 -42.95 -2.37 -28.12
C ARG A 334 -44.37 -1.94 -28.44
N ASP A 335 -44.61 -1.71 -29.72
CA ASP A 335 -45.92 -1.33 -30.26
C ASP A 335 -46.95 -2.47 -30.18
N THR A 336 -48.08 -2.17 -29.55
CA THR A 336 -49.36 -2.92 -29.58
C THR A 336 -49.39 -4.34 -29.01
N ALA A 337 -50.61 -4.80 -28.70
CA ALA A 337 -50.85 -6.00 -27.91
C ALA A 337 -51.19 -7.24 -28.75
N GLU A 338 -50.42 -8.30 -28.55
CA GLU A 338 -50.94 -9.56 -27.97
C GLU A 338 -49.75 -10.38 -27.42
N GLY A 339 -50.02 -11.40 -26.59
CA GLY A 339 -49.01 -11.98 -25.70
C GLY A 339 -48.52 -13.37 -26.11
N GLU A 340 -47.20 -13.52 -26.28
CA GLU A 340 -46.43 -14.66 -25.78
C GLU A 340 -44.92 -14.34 -25.75
N CYS A 341 -44.13 -15.16 -25.03
CA CYS A 341 -42.72 -14.89 -24.73
C CYS A 341 -41.78 -15.57 -25.74
N PRO A 342 -40.80 -14.85 -26.35
CA PRO A 342 -39.96 -15.41 -27.41
C PRO A 342 -38.87 -16.36 -26.87
N ARG A 343 -39.17 -17.67 -26.84
CA ARG A 343 -38.14 -18.71 -26.72
C ARG A 343 -37.52 -19.02 -28.10
N PRO A 344 -36.18 -19.07 -28.23
CA PRO A 344 -35.53 -19.41 -29.49
C PRO A 344 -35.80 -20.86 -29.86
N SER A 345 -36.62 -21.07 -30.89
CA SER A 345 -36.98 -22.38 -31.42
C SER A 345 -36.46 -22.53 -32.86
N PHE A 346 -35.90 -23.69 -33.19
CA PHE A 346 -35.48 -24.00 -34.55
C PHE A 346 -36.70 -24.02 -35.49
N LEU A 347 -36.67 -23.23 -36.57
CA LEU A 347 -37.69 -23.29 -37.61
C LEU A 347 -37.65 -24.65 -38.33
N SER A 348 -38.73 -25.42 -38.26
CA SER A 348 -38.88 -26.64 -39.04
C SER A 348 -39.20 -26.33 -40.51
N ALA A 349 -39.06 -27.33 -41.39
CA ALA A 349 -39.21 -27.12 -42.83
C ALA A 349 -40.67 -26.93 -43.31
N ASP A 350 -41.66 -27.30 -42.49
CA ASP A 350 -43.06 -27.41 -42.93
C ASP A 350 -43.76 -26.07 -43.16
N GLU A 351 -43.45 -25.03 -42.39
CA GLU A 351 -44.09 -23.72 -42.58
C GLU A 351 -43.79 -23.12 -43.96
N ARG A 352 -42.59 -23.37 -44.49
CA ARG A 352 -42.17 -22.93 -45.83
C ARG A 352 -42.90 -23.68 -46.96
N LEU A 353 -43.47 -24.86 -46.69
CA LEU A 353 -44.29 -25.61 -47.65
C LEU A 353 -45.74 -25.09 -47.75
N SER A 354 -46.26 -24.45 -46.69
CA SER A 354 -47.62 -23.88 -46.67
C SER A 354 -47.80 -22.77 -47.73
N GLY A 355 -46.84 -21.85 -47.86
CA GLY A 355 -46.82 -20.80 -48.87
C GLY A 355 -46.68 -21.33 -50.30
N PHE A 356 -45.95 -22.43 -50.49
CA PHE A 356 -45.77 -23.04 -51.81
C PHE A 356 -47.03 -23.78 -52.29
N SER A 357 -47.76 -24.42 -51.37
CA SER A 357 -49.02 -25.11 -51.68
C SER A 357 -50.13 -24.14 -52.09
N THR A 358 -50.26 -22.99 -51.41
CA THR A 358 -51.28 -21.96 -51.72
C THR A 358 -51.01 -21.25 -53.04
N LEU A 359 -49.74 -20.96 -53.38
CA LEU A 359 -49.34 -20.51 -54.71
C LEU A 359 -49.68 -21.56 -55.79
N THR A 360 -49.34 -22.82 -55.56
CA THR A 360 -49.67 -23.94 -56.48
C THR A 360 -51.19 -24.06 -56.69
N GLN A 361 -52.00 -23.84 -55.64
CA GLN A 361 -53.45 -23.88 -55.71
C GLN A 361 -54.05 -22.68 -56.46
N ARG A 362 -53.47 -21.47 -56.32
CA ARG A 362 -53.81 -20.31 -57.19
C ARG A 362 -53.52 -20.60 -58.66
N CYS A 363 -52.36 -21.17 -58.98
CA CYS A 363 -52.00 -21.55 -60.36
C CYS A 363 -52.94 -22.62 -60.95
N ARG A 364 -53.37 -23.60 -60.15
CA ARG A 364 -54.42 -24.57 -60.56
C ARG A 364 -55.75 -23.88 -60.85
N LYS A 365 -56.17 -22.92 -60.01
CA LYS A 365 -57.42 -22.16 -60.20
C LYS A 365 -57.39 -21.31 -61.47
N LEU A 366 -56.25 -20.68 -61.79
CA LEU A 366 -56.04 -19.95 -63.04
C LEU A 366 -56.08 -20.87 -64.27
N ARG A 367 -55.50 -22.08 -64.19
CA ARG A 367 -55.59 -23.10 -65.25
C ARG A 367 -57.02 -23.59 -65.48
N SER A 368 -57.87 -23.64 -64.45
CA SER A 368 -59.29 -23.98 -64.62
C SER A 368 -60.11 -22.87 -65.26
N THR A 369 -59.88 -21.59 -64.95
CA THR A 369 -60.58 -20.47 -65.60
C THR A 369 -60.22 -20.33 -67.08
N LEU A 370 -58.92 -20.53 -67.43
CA LEU A 370 -58.48 -20.58 -68.83
C LEU A 370 -59.10 -21.74 -69.61
N LYS A 371 -59.24 -22.93 -69.00
CA LYS A 371 -59.98 -24.06 -69.61
C LYS A 371 -61.49 -23.81 -69.74
N GLY A 372 -62.06 -22.90 -68.94
CA GLY A 372 -63.45 -22.46 -69.10
C GLY A 372 -63.65 -21.59 -70.35
N TYR A 373 -62.81 -20.56 -70.52
CA TYR A 373 -62.89 -19.65 -71.67
C TYR A 373 -62.73 -20.36 -73.02
N HIS A 374 -61.94 -21.42 -73.09
CA HIS A 374 -61.76 -22.20 -74.32
C HIS A 374 -62.96 -23.11 -74.70
N LYS A 375 -64.07 -23.06 -73.95
CA LYS A 375 -65.33 -23.76 -74.27
C LYS A 375 -66.50 -22.82 -74.62
N GLN A 376 -66.29 -21.50 -74.68
CA GLN A 376 -67.39 -20.52 -74.75
C GLN A 376 -67.36 -19.63 -76.01
N SER A 377 -66.58 -20.00 -77.03
CA SER A 377 -66.35 -19.21 -78.26
C SER A 377 -66.81 -19.86 -79.57
N PHE A 378 -67.47 -21.03 -79.52
CA PHE A 378 -68.14 -21.66 -80.68
C PHE A 378 -69.61 -21.97 -80.38
N GLY A 379 -70.43 -20.92 -80.42
CA GLY A 379 -71.89 -21.01 -80.27
C GLY A 379 -72.58 -19.94 -81.10
N LEU A 380 -72.72 -20.17 -82.41
CA LEU A 380 -73.56 -19.35 -83.29
C LEU A 380 -75.05 -19.76 -83.13
N PRO A 381 -76.00 -18.81 -83.16
CA PRO A 381 -77.43 -19.13 -83.04
C PRO A 381 -77.99 -19.82 -84.30
N PRO A 382 -79.12 -20.53 -84.19
CA PRO A 382 -79.87 -21.01 -85.37
C PRO A 382 -80.52 -19.84 -86.12
N ILE A 383 -80.51 -19.91 -87.45
CA ILE A 383 -81.21 -18.97 -88.34
C ILE A 383 -82.53 -19.64 -88.80
N PRO A 384 -83.71 -18.99 -88.65
CA PRO A 384 -85.00 -19.55 -89.11
C PRO A 384 -85.21 -19.45 -90.63
N ASP A 385 -86.20 -20.19 -91.13
CA ASP A 385 -86.54 -20.31 -92.55
C ASP A 385 -87.15 -19.05 -93.21
N TYR A 386 -86.69 -18.78 -94.44
CA TYR A 386 -87.39 -18.31 -95.65
C TYR A 386 -88.54 -17.28 -95.58
N PRO A 387 -88.55 -16.32 -96.53
CA PRO A 387 -89.33 -16.57 -97.77
C PRO A 387 -88.55 -16.33 -99.09
N SER A 388 -89.23 -16.55 -100.22
CA SER A 388 -88.64 -16.68 -101.56
C SER A 388 -88.83 -15.44 -102.47
N CYS A 389 -88.10 -15.43 -103.60
CA CYS A 389 -88.22 -14.58 -104.79
C CYS A 389 -88.01 -13.06 -104.63
N GLY A 390 -86.87 -12.60 -105.14
CA GLY A 390 -86.55 -11.19 -105.38
C GLY A 390 -85.35 -11.05 -106.30
N ALA A 391 -85.50 -11.44 -107.57
CA ALA A 391 -84.40 -11.44 -108.54
C ALA A 391 -83.89 -10.02 -108.82
N SER A 392 -82.73 -9.71 -108.28
CA SER A 392 -81.93 -8.52 -108.58
C SER A 392 -80.48 -8.97 -108.65
N ASP A 393 -79.87 -8.86 -109.83
CA ASP A 393 -78.48 -9.25 -110.07
C ASP A 393 -77.50 -8.24 -109.45
N VAL A 394 -77.47 -8.21 -108.11
CA VAL A 394 -76.30 -7.75 -107.37
C VAL A 394 -75.15 -8.69 -107.78
N PRO A 395 -74.10 -8.21 -108.47
CA PRO A 395 -73.15 -9.11 -109.10
C PRO A 395 -72.50 -10.03 -108.07
N LEU A 396 -72.57 -11.35 -108.26
CA LEU A 396 -71.87 -12.31 -107.39
C LEU A 396 -70.35 -12.01 -107.30
N LEU A 397 -69.81 -11.33 -108.32
CA LEU A 397 -68.48 -10.72 -108.35
C LEU A 397 -68.19 -9.74 -107.19
N SER A 398 -69.14 -8.91 -106.76
CA SER A 398 -68.91 -7.95 -105.66
C SER A 398 -68.91 -8.65 -104.30
N ILE A 399 -69.82 -9.58 -104.08
CA ILE A 399 -69.85 -10.42 -102.88
C ILE A 399 -68.58 -11.27 -102.80
N ALA A 400 -68.15 -11.87 -103.91
CA ALA A 400 -66.88 -12.61 -104.00
C ALA A 400 -65.65 -11.71 -103.78
N ALA A 401 -65.68 -10.45 -104.20
CA ALA A 401 -64.59 -9.50 -103.92
C ALA A 401 -64.52 -9.13 -102.43
N THR A 402 -65.65 -8.83 -101.78
CA THR A 402 -65.71 -8.55 -100.34
C THR A 402 -65.29 -9.76 -99.51
N LEU A 403 -65.74 -10.97 -99.88
CA LEU A 403 -65.30 -12.21 -99.23
C LEU A 403 -63.79 -12.46 -99.41
N ARG A 404 -63.22 -12.12 -100.57
CA ARG A 404 -61.77 -12.20 -100.78
C ARG A 404 -61.02 -11.18 -99.92
N SER A 405 -61.46 -9.92 -99.88
CA SER A 405 -60.86 -8.88 -99.05
C SER A 405 -60.90 -9.23 -97.56
N MET A 406 -62.02 -9.76 -97.05
CA MET A 406 -62.10 -10.25 -95.67
C MET A 406 -61.22 -11.47 -95.43
N ARG A 407 -61.04 -12.36 -96.43
CA ARG A 407 -60.11 -13.49 -96.32
C ARG A 407 -58.67 -12.99 -96.22
N GLU A 408 -58.25 -12.08 -97.10
CA GLU A 408 -56.91 -11.50 -97.13
C GLU A 408 -56.61 -10.72 -95.82
N GLU A 409 -57.58 -9.95 -95.31
CA GLU A 409 -57.49 -9.30 -93.99
C GLU A 409 -57.31 -10.32 -92.85
N ARG A 410 -58.06 -11.43 -92.88
CA ARG A 410 -57.99 -12.48 -91.83
C ARG A 410 -56.72 -13.33 -91.93
N GLU A 411 -56.19 -13.55 -93.12
CA GLU A 411 -54.89 -14.21 -93.32
C GLU A 411 -53.74 -13.30 -92.83
N ALA A 412 -53.79 -12.00 -93.14
CA ALA A 412 -52.85 -11.02 -92.58
C ALA A 412 -52.95 -10.90 -91.05
N GLN A 413 -54.16 -10.89 -90.49
CA GLN A 413 -54.37 -10.86 -89.04
C GLN A 413 -53.93 -12.17 -88.36
N ALA A 414 -54.07 -13.33 -89.03
CA ALA A 414 -53.59 -14.60 -88.52
C ALA A 414 -52.06 -14.66 -88.44
N GLU A 415 -51.34 -14.22 -89.47
CA GLU A 415 -49.87 -14.19 -89.42
C GLU A 415 -49.35 -13.09 -88.47
N LYS A 416 -50.05 -11.95 -88.32
CA LYS A 416 -49.72 -10.99 -87.24
C LYS A 416 -49.87 -11.61 -85.84
N LEU A 417 -50.95 -12.37 -85.60
CA LEU A 417 -51.13 -13.10 -84.33
C LEU A 417 -50.08 -14.20 -84.14
N ARG A 418 -49.55 -14.76 -85.24
CA ARG A 418 -48.44 -15.72 -85.20
C ARG A 418 -47.11 -15.06 -84.87
N GLU A 419 -46.81 -13.89 -85.44
CA GLU A 419 -45.66 -13.07 -85.06
C GLU A 419 -45.74 -12.61 -83.60
N GLU A 420 -46.93 -12.27 -83.11
CA GLU A 420 -47.17 -11.96 -81.69
C GLU A 420 -47.00 -13.20 -80.81
N ALA A 421 -47.49 -14.38 -81.23
CA ALA A 421 -47.28 -15.63 -80.51
C ALA A 421 -45.80 -16.05 -80.45
N VAL A 422 -45.04 -15.91 -81.55
CA VAL A 422 -43.59 -16.17 -81.58
C VAL A 422 -42.83 -15.19 -80.69
N ARG A 423 -43.17 -13.90 -80.72
CA ARG A 423 -42.57 -12.91 -79.80
C ARG A 423 -42.87 -13.25 -78.34
N CYS A 424 -44.12 -13.57 -78.00
CA CYS A 424 -44.50 -13.98 -76.66
C CYS A 424 -43.76 -15.26 -76.21
N ALA A 425 -43.60 -16.26 -77.08
CA ALA A 425 -42.83 -17.47 -76.77
C ALA A 425 -41.35 -17.14 -76.49
N SER A 426 -40.71 -16.33 -77.35
CA SER A 426 -39.32 -15.91 -77.13
C SER A 426 -39.11 -15.08 -75.85
N ALA A 427 -40.10 -14.26 -75.49
CA ALA A 427 -40.10 -13.52 -74.23
C ALA A 427 -40.32 -14.44 -73.02
N GLU A 428 -41.17 -15.47 -73.13
CA GLU A 428 -41.32 -16.47 -72.08
C GLU A 428 -40.04 -17.29 -71.90
N GLU A 429 -39.39 -17.74 -72.98
CA GLU A 429 -38.09 -18.42 -72.93
C GLU A 429 -36.99 -17.55 -72.30
N GLY A 430 -36.95 -16.25 -72.63
CA GLY A 430 -36.06 -15.28 -71.99
C GLY A 430 -36.30 -15.15 -70.48
N CYS A 431 -37.55 -14.92 -70.06
CA CYS A 431 -37.93 -14.85 -68.65
C CYS A 431 -37.67 -16.16 -67.90
N GLN A 432 -37.98 -17.32 -68.49
CA GLN A 432 -37.66 -18.62 -67.90
C GLN A 432 -36.16 -18.84 -67.75
N SER A 433 -35.36 -18.40 -68.73
CA SER A 433 -33.90 -18.50 -68.67
C SER A 433 -33.33 -17.60 -67.57
N GLN A 434 -33.79 -16.35 -67.48
CA GLN A 434 -33.39 -15.41 -66.43
C GLN A 434 -33.80 -15.86 -65.01
N MET A 435 -34.99 -16.48 -64.86
CA MET A 435 -35.40 -17.07 -63.58
C MET A 435 -34.55 -18.28 -63.19
N ARG A 436 -34.10 -19.10 -64.16
CA ARG A 436 -33.19 -20.23 -63.87
C ARG A 436 -31.82 -19.71 -63.46
N THR A 437 -31.19 -18.83 -64.25
CA THR A 437 -29.85 -18.32 -63.92
C THR A 437 -29.82 -17.53 -62.61
N SER A 438 -30.85 -16.73 -62.29
CA SER A 438 -30.93 -16.08 -60.98
C SER A 438 -31.19 -17.08 -59.85
N SER A 439 -32.10 -18.05 -60.02
CA SER A 439 -32.34 -19.10 -59.01
C SER A 439 -31.12 -19.95 -58.74
N ASP A 440 -30.27 -20.22 -59.74
CA ASP A 440 -29.07 -21.03 -59.58
C ASP A 440 -27.91 -20.22 -58.99
N SER A 441 -27.82 -18.92 -59.32
CA SER A 441 -26.93 -17.97 -58.64
C SER A 441 -27.23 -17.88 -57.14
N TYR A 442 -28.49 -17.63 -56.75
CA TYR A 442 -28.87 -17.58 -55.34
C TYR A 442 -28.69 -18.92 -54.62
N ARG A 443 -28.80 -20.06 -55.31
CA ARG A 443 -28.50 -21.38 -54.74
C ARG A 443 -27.01 -21.55 -54.44
N ALA A 444 -26.13 -21.07 -55.32
CA ALA A 444 -24.68 -21.08 -55.11
C ALA A 444 -24.29 -20.18 -53.93
N GLU A 445 -24.80 -18.95 -53.89
CA GLU A 445 -24.57 -17.99 -52.80
C GLU A 445 -25.07 -18.54 -51.44
N ILE A 446 -26.27 -19.14 -51.38
CA ILE A 446 -26.79 -19.78 -50.16
C ILE A 446 -25.95 -21.01 -49.76
N ALA A 447 -25.32 -21.72 -50.71
CA ALA A 447 -24.42 -22.83 -50.40
C ALA A 447 -23.08 -22.33 -49.85
N GLU A 448 -22.51 -21.27 -50.43
CA GLU A 448 -21.27 -20.64 -49.97
C GLU A 448 -21.42 -20.04 -48.56
N LEU A 449 -22.49 -19.28 -48.31
CA LEU A 449 -22.78 -18.72 -46.98
C LEU A 449 -22.97 -19.81 -45.92
N ARG A 450 -23.52 -20.98 -46.28
CA ARG A 450 -23.61 -22.15 -45.38
C ARG A 450 -22.26 -22.81 -45.13
N GLN A 451 -21.38 -22.87 -46.13
CA GLN A 451 -20.02 -23.36 -45.94
C GLN A 451 -19.24 -22.42 -45.00
N GLN A 452 -19.28 -21.11 -45.26
CA GLN A 452 -18.68 -20.09 -44.39
C GLN A 452 -19.23 -20.16 -42.96
N GLN A 453 -20.53 -20.42 -42.78
CA GLN A 453 -21.14 -20.62 -41.46
C GLN A 453 -20.60 -21.88 -40.75
N VAL A 454 -20.42 -23.00 -41.45
CA VAL A 454 -19.84 -24.23 -40.89
C VAL A 454 -18.36 -24.03 -40.53
N GLU A 455 -17.59 -23.37 -41.38
CA GLU A 455 -16.19 -23.04 -41.13
C GLU A 455 -16.04 -22.12 -39.91
N ALA A 456 -16.83 -21.04 -39.84
CA ALA A 456 -16.86 -20.12 -38.70
C ALA A 456 -17.25 -20.81 -37.38
N ASN A 457 -18.28 -21.67 -37.41
CA ASN A 457 -18.66 -22.47 -36.24
C ASN A 457 -17.51 -23.39 -35.79
N SER A 458 -16.85 -24.09 -36.73
CA SER A 458 -15.72 -24.98 -36.39
C SER A 458 -14.52 -24.24 -35.79
N HIS A 459 -14.30 -22.98 -36.19
CA HIS A 459 -13.28 -22.11 -35.60
C HIS A 459 -13.69 -21.62 -34.19
N LEU A 460 -14.97 -21.32 -33.98
CA LEU A 460 -15.51 -20.97 -32.66
C LEU A 460 -15.38 -22.14 -31.68
N ASP A 461 -15.74 -23.36 -32.09
CA ASP A 461 -15.59 -24.58 -31.28
C ASP A 461 -14.11 -24.82 -30.89
N ALA A 462 -13.17 -24.60 -31.83
CA ALA A 462 -11.74 -24.66 -31.55
C ALA A 462 -11.32 -23.64 -30.48
N LEU A 463 -11.69 -22.37 -30.64
CA LEU A 463 -11.37 -21.30 -29.67
C LEU A 463 -12.00 -21.53 -28.30
N VAL A 464 -13.21 -22.12 -28.23
CA VAL A 464 -13.82 -22.54 -26.97
C VAL A 464 -13.02 -23.66 -26.31
N SER A 465 -12.51 -24.63 -27.08
CA SER A 465 -11.65 -25.70 -26.55
C SER A 465 -10.30 -25.18 -26.05
N GLU A 466 -9.69 -24.22 -26.75
CA GLU A 466 -8.45 -23.55 -26.32
C GLU A 466 -8.66 -22.73 -25.04
N ARG A 467 -9.78 -22.00 -24.95
CA ARG A 467 -10.17 -21.28 -23.73
C ARG A 467 -10.33 -22.23 -22.53
N ALA A 468 -11.01 -23.36 -22.70
CA ALA A 468 -11.18 -24.35 -21.64
C ALA A 468 -9.82 -24.93 -21.18
N ALA A 469 -8.94 -25.26 -22.12
CA ALA A 469 -7.58 -25.73 -21.82
C ALA A 469 -6.70 -24.66 -21.14
N ALA A 470 -6.91 -23.37 -21.46
CA ALA A 470 -6.24 -22.26 -20.79
C ALA A 470 -6.76 -22.06 -19.35
N GLN A 471 -8.07 -22.14 -19.12
CA GLN A 471 -8.66 -22.06 -17.77
C GLN A 471 -8.15 -23.20 -16.86
N GLN A 472 -8.11 -24.44 -17.35
CA GLN A 472 -7.56 -25.58 -16.60
C GLN A 472 -6.08 -25.38 -16.20
N ARG A 473 -5.27 -24.71 -17.05
CA ARG A 473 -3.87 -24.38 -16.72
C ARG A 473 -3.75 -23.27 -15.67
N LEU A 474 -4.70 -22.33 -15.62
CA LEU A 474 -4.74 -21.31 -14.57
C LEU A 474 -5.07 -21.97 -13.22
N GLU A 475 -6.09 -22.84 -13.17
CA GLU A 475 -6.43 -23.63 -11.97
C GLU A 475 -5.23 -24.47 -11.47
N GLU A 476 -4.47 -25.11 -12.38
CA GLU A 476 -3.25 -25.84 -12.03
C GLU A 476 -2.11 -24.94 -11.52
N LEU A 477 -2.05 -23.68 -11.96
CA LEU A 477 -1.08 -22.69 -11.48
C LEU A 477 -1.48 -22.10 -10.13
N ASP A 478 -2.77 -21.81 -9.90
CA ASP A 478 -3.28 -21.31 -8.63
C ASP A 478 -3.05 -22.33 -7.50
N LEU A 479 -3.30 -23.63 -7.76
CA LEU A 479 -2.98 -24.71 -6.82
C LEU A 479 -1.48 -24.78 -6.48
N LYS A 480 -0.58 -24.51 -7.45
CA LYS A 480 0.87 -24.44 -7.22
C LYS A 480 1.27 -23.19 -6.44
N VAL A 481 0.62 -22.06 -6.72
CA VAL A 481 0.81 -20.80 -5.98
C VAL A 481 0.40 -20.96 -4.52
N ASP A 482 -0.71 -21.63 -4.23
CA ASP A 482 -1.15 -21.88 -2.85
C ASP A 482 -0.26 -22.90 -2.12
N ALA A 483 0.23 -23.94 -2.81
CA ALA A 483 1.27 -24.82 -2.26
C ALA A 483 2.59 -24.07 -1.97
N ALA A 484 2.96 -23.09 -2.80
CA ALA A 484 4.11 -22.22 -2.57
C ALA A 484 3.89 -21.25 -1.40
N LYS A 485 2.68 -20.68 -1.24
CA LYS A 485 2.31 -19.87 -0.06
C LYS A 485 2.38 -20.71 1.22
N ALA A 486 1.85 -21.93 1.20
CA ALA A 486 1.89 -22.85 2.33
C ALA A 486 3.33 -23.15 2.78
N SER A 487 4.19 -23.61 1.87
CA SER A 487 5.61 -23.88 2.17
C SER A 487 6.39 -22.63 2.58
N SER A 488 6.09 -21.45 2.02
CA SER A 488 6.64 -20.17 2.49
C SER A 488 6.23 -19.86 3.95
N SER A 489 4.98 -20.15 4.33
CA SER A 489 4.51 -19.99 5.71
C SER A 489 5.19 -20.96 6.69
N GLU A 490 5.43 -22.21 6.26
CA GLU A 490 6.17 -23.19 7.06
C GLU A 490 7.63 -22.79 7.26
N LEU A 491 8.28 -22.28 6.21
CA LEU A 491 9.64 -21.74 6.29
C LEU A 491 9.72 -20.53 7.23
N LYS A 492 8.75 -19.60 7.19
CA LYS A 492 8.65 -18.50 8.18
C LYS A 492 8.44 -19.02 9.60
N LYS A 493 7.55 -20.02 9.80
CA LYS A 493 7.36 -20.68 11.11
C LYS A 493 8.61 -21.46 11.56
N ALA A 494 9.46 -21.96 10.65
CA ALA A 494 10.75 -22.56 10.96
C ALA A 494 11.84 -21.52 11.30
N GLU A 495 11.93 -20.42 10.55
CA GLU A 495 12.87 -19.33 10.81
C GLU A 495 12.61 -18.65 12.17
N LYS A 496 11.33 -18.40 12.52
CA LYS A 496 10.94 -17.87 13.84
C LYS A 496 11.46 -18.78 14.97
N ARG A 497 11.31 -20.10 14.83
CA ARG A 497 11.84 -21.11 15.78
C ARG A 497 13.38 -21.10 15.85
N LEU A 498 14.08 -20.99 14.71
CA LEU A 498 15.54 -20.91 14.67
C LEU A 498 16.07 -19.63 15.33
N ARG A 499 15.45 -18.47 15.07
CA ARG A 499 15.80 -17.18 15.71
C ARG A 499 15.64 -17.25 17.23
N SER A 500 14.51 -17.76 17.74
CA SER A 500 14.29 -17.93 19.18
C SER A 500 15.27 -18.94 19.81
N SER A 501 15.62 -20.03 19.11
CA SER A 501 16.64 -20.97 19.55
C SER A 501 18.03 -20.32 19.64
N MET A 502 18.42 -19.55 18.62
CA MET A 502 19.68 -18.81 18.59
C MET A 502 19.78 -17.78 19.71
N GLN A 503 18.69 -17.04 19.99
CA GLN A 503 18.61 -16.11 21.12
C GLN A 503 18.74 -16.83 22.47
N ALA A 504 18.07 -17.97 22.65
CA ALA A 504 18.17 -18.77 23.88
C ALA A 504 19.57 -19.37 24.09
N ILE A 505 20.25 -19.79 23.03
CA ILE A 505 21.65 -20.27 23.07
C ILE A 505 22.59 -19.09 23.37
N SER A 506 22.43 -17.95 22.69
CA SER A 506 23.22 -16.75 22.93
C SER A 506 23.11 -16.27 24.38
N LYS A 507 21.89 -16.21 24.94
CA LYS A 507 21.68 -15.89 26.36
C LYS A 507 22.44 -16.85 27.29
N LYS A 508 22.33 -18.17 27.07
CA LYS A 508 23.06 -19.17 27.86
C LYS A 508 24.58 -19.04 27.74
N LEU A 509 25.10 -18.72 26.56
CA LEU A 509 26.54 -18.48 26.36
C LEU A 509 27.01 -17.20 27.07
N CYS A 510 26.20 -16.13 27.06
CA CYS A 510 26.49 -14.92 27.83
C CYS A 510 26.43 -15.17 29.35
N GLU A 511 25.46 -15.96 29.83
CA GLU A 511 25.38 -16.40 31.23
C GLU A 511 26.62 -17.24 31.62
N GLN A 512 27.05 -18.17 30.77
CA GLN A 512 28.26 -18.98 30.96
C GLN A 512 29.54 -18.14 30.97
N LEU A 513 29.73 -17.23 30.00
CA LEU A 513 30.86 -16.30 29.99
C LEU A 513 30.86 -15.40 31.23
N SER A 514 29.69 -15.03 31.75
CA SER A 514 29.54 -14.27 32.99
C SER A 514 29.81 -15.10 34.25
N THR A 515 29.70 -16.43 34.21
CA THR A 515 30.17 -17.31 35.31
C THR A 515 31.66 -17.62 35.22
N GLU A 516 32.20 -17.84 34.02
CA GLU A 516 33.63 -18.09 33.80
C GLU A 516 34.47 -16.84 34.11
N GLY A 517 34.03 -15.64 33.69
CA GLY A 517 34.70 -14.39 34.01
C GLY A 517 34.82 -14.17 35.53
N ARG A 518 33.74 -14.40 36.29
CA ARG A 518 33.77 -14.33 37.76
C ARG A 518 34.68 -15.40 38.41
N GLN A 519 34.73 -16.61 37.85
CA GLN A 519 35.67 -17.65 38.31
C GLN A 519 37.13 -17.25 38.02
N GLN A 520 37.39 -16.62 36.87
CA GLN A 520 38.70 -16.08 36.52
C GLN A 520 39.11 -14.93 37.46
N GLU A 521 38.21 -13.98 37.75
CA GLU A 521 38.43 -12.90 38.72
C GLU A 521 38.79 -13.45 40.12
N VAL A 522 38.03 -14.44 40.61
CA VAL A 522 38.31 -15.12 41.89
C VAL A 522 39.68 -15.82 41.85
N SER A 523 40.00 -16.54 40.77
CA SER A 523 41.28 -17.23 40.62
C SER A 523 42.48 -16.27 40.53
N VAL A 524 42.30 -15.10 39.93
CA VAL A 524 43.31 -14.03 39.87
C VAL A 524 43.51 -13.38 41.23
N GLU A 525 42.44 -13.11 41.98
CA GLU A 525 42.56 -12.56 43.34
C GLU A 525 43.15 -13.59 44.33
N GLU A 526 42.76 -14.86 44.24
CA GLU A 526 43.39 -15.94 45.03
C GLU A 526 44.89 -16.04 44.71
N SER A 527 45.28 -16.02 43.44
CA SER A 527 46.68 -15.97 43.02
C SER A 527 47.40 -14.74 43.58
N ARG A 528 46.74 -13.57 43.59
CA ARG A 528 47.28 -12.32 44.18
C ARG A 528 47.46 -12.44 45.69
N LEU A 529 46.54 -13.09 46.40
CA LEU A 529 46.60 -13.34 47.83
C LEU A 529 47.71 -14.34 48.19
N ILE A 530 47.87 -15.42 47.41
CA ILE A 530 48.98 -16.38 47.57
C ILE A 530 50.34 -15.69 47.39
N LEU A 531 50.50 -14.84 46.37
CA LEU A 531 51.73 -14.08 46.15
C LEU A 531 52.01 -13.07 47.28
N LYS A 532 50.98 -12.38 47.79
CA LYS A 532 51.10 -11.51 48.98
C LYS A 532 51.51 -12.30 50.22
N ALA A 533 50.86 -13.43 50.49
CA ALA A 533 51.20 -14.30 51.62
C ALA A 533 52.66 -14.79 51.55
N ARG A 534 53.13 -15.17 50.35
CA ARG A 534 54.54 -15.50 50.12
C ARG A 534 55.48 -14.32 50.41
N SER A 535 55.16 -13.10 49.99
CA SER A 535 56.01 -11.93 50.31
C SER A 535 56.09 -11.64 51.81
N VAL A 536 54.99 -11.82 52.56
CA VAL A 536 55.00 -11.68 54.02
C VAL A 536 55.80 -12.81 54.69
N ALA A 537 55.66 -14.06 54.21
CA ALA A 537 56.44 -15.18 54.71
C ALA A 537 57.95 -14.96 54.56
N LEU A 538 58.41 -14.49 53.40
CA LEU A 538 59.83 -14.17 53.17
C LEU A 538 60.36 -13.10 54.13
N VAL A 539 59.59 -12.04 54.42
CA VAL A 539 59.99 -11.00 55.40
C VAL A 539 60.07 -11.56 56.83
N VAL A 540 59.20 -12.51 57.18
CA VAL A 540 59.25 -13.20 58.49
C VAL A 540 60.44 -14.17 58.55
N GLU A 541 60.74 -14.89 57.46
CA GLU A 541 61.91 -15.76 57.34
C GLU A 541 63.21 -14.94 57.47
N GLU A 542 63.33 -13.80 56.79
CA GLU A 542 64.47 -12.88 56.89
C GLU A 542 64.66 -12.31 58.31
N ASP A 543 63.60 -11.86 59.00
CA ASP A 543 63.71 -11.39 60.39
C ASP A 543 64.03 -12.54 61.38
N VAL A 544 63.54 -13.76 61.15
CA VAL A 544 63.93 -14.95 61.93
C VAL A 544 65.40 -15.30 61.72
N ASP A 545 65.89 -15.29 60.49
CA ASP A 545 67.32 -15.53 60.19
C ASP A 545 68.21 -14.41 60.76
N LEU A 546 67.77 -13.15 60.73
CA LEU A 546 68.48 -12.04 61.39
C LEU A 546 68.53 -12.22 62.93
N ARG A 547 67.43 -12.65 63.56
CA ARG A 547 67.41 -13.00 65.00
C ARG A 547 68.35 -14.18 65.30
N ALA A 548 68.34 -15.22 64.46
CA ALA A 548 69.18 -16.40 64.62
C ALA A 548 70.67 -16.07 64.44
N ALA A 549 71.03 -15.30 63.41
CA ALA A 549 72.39 -14.81 63.19
C ALA A 549 72.87 -13.90 64.32
N ALA A 550 72.01 -13.04 64.86
CA ALA A 550 72.32 -12.21 66.03
C ALA A 550 72.57 -13.06 67.29
N LEU A 551 71.74 -14.10 67.52
CA LEU A 551 71.93 -15.06 68.63
C LEU A 551 73.23 -15.85 68.49
N VAL A 552 73.52 -16.42 67.31
CA VAL A 552 74.77 -17.16 67.03
C VAL A 552 75.97 -16.23 67.22
N SER A 553 75.92 -15.00 66.70
CA SER A 553 76.98 -14.01 66.88
C SER A 553 77.20 -13.66 68.36
N ALA A 554 76.12 -13.46 69.12
CA ALA A 554 76.20 -13.13 70.54
C ALA A 554 76.75 -14.29 71.39
N VAL A 555 76.42 -15.54 71.05
CA VAL A 555 76.97 -16.75 71.68
C VAL A 555 78.44 -16.98 71.32
N GLN A 556 78.82 -16.76 70.05
CA GLN A 556 80.21 -16.89 69.60
C GLN A 556 81.13 -15.80 70.17
N LEU A 557 80.61 -14.58 70.36
CA LEU A 557 81.41 -13.44 70.84
C LEU A 557 81.64 -13.41 72.34
N ASN A 558 80.97 -14.24 73.16
CA ASN A 558 81.21 -14.24 74.60
C ASN A 558 80.95 -15.57 75.32
N LEU A 559 82.04 -16.20 75.74
CA LEU A 559 82.05 -17.19 76.84
C LEU A 559 82.22 -16.55 78.23
N GLU A 560 82.58 -15.26 78.34
CA GLU A 560 83.05 -14.68 79.62
C GLU A 560 82.46 -13.33 80.07
N HIS A 561 81.95 -12.45 79.20
CA HIS A 561 81.51 -11.10 79.59
C HIS A 561 80.02 -10.79 79.31
N GLY A 562 79.37 -10.13 80.27
CA GLY A 562 77.92 -9.86 80.32
C GLY A 562 77.33 -8.90 79.28
N GLY A 563 78.07 -8.55 78.22
CA GLY A 563 77.58 -7.72 77.12
C GLY A 563 76.48 -8.38 76.27
N VAL A 564 76.38 -9.72 76.31
CA VAL A 564 75.42 -10.52 75.54
C VAL A 564 73.97 -10.01 75.70
N TRP A 565 73.53 -9.73 76.92
CA TRP A 565 72.18 -9.25 77.19
C TRP A 565 71.90 -7.85 76.62
N SER A 566 72.91 -6.98 76.57
CA SER A 566 72.79 -5.66 75.95
C SER A 566 72.66 -5.77 74.42
N THR A 567 73.50 -6.58 73.79
CA THR A 567 73.44 -6.84 72.34
C THR A 567 72.12 -7.51 71.94
N LEU A 568 71.65 -8.48 72.72
CA LEU A 568 70.36 -9.15 72.49
C LEU A 568 69.19 -8.18 72.69
N ALA A 569 69.19 -7.37 73.75
CA ALA A 569 68.19 -6.33 73.96
C ALA A 569 68.17 -5.34 72.79
N ALA A 570 69.32 -4.86 72.33
CA ALA A 570 69.43 -3.97 71.17
C ALA A 570 69.03 -4.64 69.84
N ALA A 571 69.06 -5.96 69.73
CA ALA A 571 68.51 -6.70 68.59
C ALA A 571 66.98 -6.79 68.66
N CYS A 572 66.44 -7.20 69.82
CA CYS A 572 65.00 -7.21 70.07
C CYS A 572 64.38 -5.83 69.86
N MET A 573 64.96 -4.79 70.45
CA MET A 573 64.49 -3.40 70.30
C MET A 573 64.48 -2.92 68.85
N ARG A 574 65.41 -3.36 68.00
CA ARG A 574 65.38 -3.03 66.57
C ARG A 574 64.27 -3.76 65.83
N SER A 575 64.07 -5.05 66.08
CA SER A 575 62.95 -5.81 65.48
C SER A 575 61.58 -5.26 65.95
N GLU A 576 61.44 -4.88 67.22
CA GLU A 576 60.24 -4.20 67.73
C GLU A 576 60.01 -2.82 67.11
N ASN A 577 61.06 -1.99 66.94
CA ASN A 577 60.90 -0.70 66.26
C ASN A 577 60.50 -0.88 64.78
N SER A 578 61.05 -1.87 64.07
CA SER A 578 60.60 -2.23 62.72
C SER A 578 59.14 -2.70 62.70
N ARG A 579 58.71 -3.49 63.70
CA ARG A 579 57.31 -3.95 63.84
C ARG A 579 56.34 -2.82 64.16
N VAL A 580 56.74 -1.84 64.98
CA VAL A 580 55.98 -0.59 65.17
C VAL A 580 55.88 0.19 63.86
N ALA A 581 57.01 0.43 63.17
CA ALA A 581 57.03 1.19 61.92
C ALA A 581 56.13 0.59 60.83
N ALA A 582 56.12 -0.74 60.68
CA ALA A 582 55.22 -1.44 59.75
C ALA A 582 53.73 -1.26 60.10
N LEU A 583 53.37 -1.19 61.39
CA LEU A 583 52.00 -0.88 61.82
C LEU A 583 51.67 0.61 61.69
N GLU A 584 52.63 1.51 61.87
CA GLU A 584 52.48 2.96 61.59
C GLU A 584 52.27 3.21 60.09
N GLU A 585 52.97 2.50 59.21
CA GLU A 585 52.78 2.55 57.74
C GLU A 585 51.43 1.95 57.31
N LEU A 586 51.07 0.77 57.83
CA LEU A 586 49.75 0.16 57.59
C LEU A 586 48.62 1.10 58.04
N TRP A 587 48.77 1.76 59.19
CA TRP A 587 47.83 2.75 59.66
C TRP A 587 47.78 3.97 58.75
N ALA A 588 48.92 4.50 58.29
CA ALA A 588 48.95 5.60 57.33
C ALA A 588 48.21 5.23 56.02
N GLY A 589 48.37 4.00 55.52
CA GLY A 589 47.62 3.47 54.37
C GLY A 589 46.11 3.44 54.62
N CYS A 590 45.67 2.82 55.72
CA CYS A 590 44.25 2.81 56.10
C CYS A 590 43.69 4.24 56.27
N LYS A 591 44.46 5.16 56.84
CA LYS A 591 44.07 6.57 57.01
C LYS A 591 43.92 7.32 55.68
N VAL A 592 44.78 7.03 54.68
CA VAL A 592 44.66 7.61 53.33
C VAL A 592 43.43 7.06 52.59
N GLU A 593 43.12 5.77 52.72
CA GLU A 593 41.92 5.20 52.10
C GLU A 593 40.63 5.71 52.77
N VAL A 594 40.58 5.76 54.11
CA VAL A 594 39.35 6.11 54.85
C VAL A 594 39.15 7.63 55.01
N TRP A 595 40.21 8.44 55.11
CA TRP A 595 40.09 9.92 55.29
C TRP A 595 40.64 10.74 54.11
N GLY A 596 41.23 10.11 53.10
CA GLY A 596 41.69 10.79 51.87
C GLY A 596 40.57 11.02 50.85
N PRO A 597 40.83 11.76 49.76
CA PRO A 597 39.82 12.17 48.78
C PRO A 597 39.19 11.01 47.98
N ARG A 598 39.67 9.77 48.16
CA ARG A 598 39.12 8.57 47.51
C ARG A 598 37.94 7.96 48.28
N TRP A 599 37.57 8.50 49.45
CA TRP A 599 36.51 7.93 50.31
C TRP A 599 35.16 7.74 49.59
N ALA A 600 34.77 8.66 48.69
CA ALA A 600 33.55 8.52 47.89
C ALA A 600 33.58 7.30 46.93
N THR A 601 34.77 6.76 46.60
CA THR A 601 34.89 5.52 45.81
C THR A 601 34.78 4.24 46.65
N LEU A 602 34.77 4.35 47.98
CA LEU A 602 34.49 3.24 48.90
C LEU A 602 32.99 3.12 49.22
N GLU A 603 32.21 4.17 48.98
CA GLU A 603 30.78 4.23 49.27
C GLU A 603 29.98 3.23 48.43
N GLY A 604 30.38 3.04 47.16
CA GLY A 604 29.82 2.01 46.26
C GLY A 604 30.51 0.64 46.29
N ASP A 605 31.54 0.44 47.12
CA ASP A 605 32.37 -0.78 47.14
C ASP A 605 32.30 -1.50 48.49
N SER A 606 31.19 -2.21 48.69
CA SER A 606 30.90 -2.99 49.90
C SER A 606 31.96 -4.06 50.21
N HIS A 607 32.61 -4.64 49.19
CA HIS A 607 33.66 -5.65 49.41
C HIS A 607 34.92 -5.02 49.99
N ARG A 608 35.41 -3.94 49.39
CA ARG A 608 36.60 -3.21 49.86
C ARG A 608 36.36 -2.53 51.21
N LEU A 609 35.14 -2.09 51.50
CA LEU A 609 34.72 -1.66 52.83
C LEU A 609 34.82 -2.80 53.87
N GLY A 610 34.36 -4.01 53.51
CA GLY A 610 34.52 -5.21 54.33
C GLY A 610 35.99 -5.60 54.57
N ASP A 611 36.84 -5.48 53.55
CA ASP A 611 38.27 -5.76 53.67
C ASP A 611 39.00 -4.74 54.55
N LEU A 612 38.71 -3.45 54.43
CA LEU A 612 39.26 -2.42 55.32
C LEU A 612 38.86 -2.65 56.78
N LYS A 613 37.62 -3.10 57.06
CA LYS A 613 37.20 -3.51 58.41
C LYS A 613 38.01 -4.71 58.91
N ARG A 614 38.19 -5.73 58.06
CA ARG A 614 38.97 -6.94 58.36
C ARG A 614 40.41 -6.59 58.73
N VAL A 615 41.07 -5.77 57.91
CA VAL A 615 42.46 -5.31 58.11
C VAL A 615 42.58 -4.46 59.38
N ALA A 616 41.69 -3.49 59.60
CA ALA A 616 41.73 -2.66 60.82
C ALA A 616 41.54 -3.48 62.10
N HIS A 617 40.63 -4.47 62.08
CA HIS A 617 40.43 -5.37 63.21
C HIS A 617 41.66 -6.26 63.49
N GLN A 618 42.25 -6.86 62.44
CA GLN A 618 43.46 -7.67 62.56
C GLN A 618 44.65 -6.85 63.04
N ALA A 619 44.86 -5.65 62.50
CA ALA A 619 45.94 -4.76 62.91
C ALA A 619 45.81 -4.29 64.37
N ALA A 620 44.59 -4.02 64.85
CA ALA A 620 44.34 -3.75 66.26
C ALA A 620 44.70 -4.95 67.16
N GLY A 621 44.41 -6.18 66.71
CA GLY A 621 44.79 -7.41 67.41
C GLY A 621 46.31 -7.63 67.48
N VAL A 622 47.02 -7.42 66.36
CA VAL A 622 48.49 -7.52 66.29
C VAL A 622 49.17 -6.43 67.13
N ALA A 623 48.63 -5.20 67.13
CA ALA A 623 49.10 -4.14 68.02
C ALA A 623 48.88 -4.52 69.50
N GLU A 624 47.77 -5.20 69.84
CA GLU A 624 47.53 -5.66 71.22
C GLU A 624 48.48 -6.79 71.65
N SER A 625 48.75 -7.78 70.81
CA SER A 625 49.71 -8.84 71.14
C SER A 625 51.12 -8.27 71.28
N SER A 626 51.53 -7.41 70.35
CA SER A 626 52.85 -6.76 70.37
C SER A 626 53.03 -5.86 71.60
N ALA A 627 51.99 -5.14 72.04
CA ALA A 627 52.01 -4.40 73.31
C ALA A 627 52.24 -5.32 74.53
N ARG A 628 51.57 -6.48 74.59
CA ARG A 628 51.73 -7.45 75.69
C ARG A 628 53.11 -8.11 75.67
N GLU A 629 53.67 -8.36 74.49
CA GLU A 629 55.02 -8.89 74.29
C GLU A 629 56.09 -7.89 74.73
N ALA A 630 56.03 -6.64 74.26
CA ALA A 630 56.94 -5.57 74.68
C ALA A 630 56.83 -5.27 76.18
N GLU A 631 55.64 -5.37 76.77
CA GLU A 631 55.44 -5.24 78.23
C GLU A 631 56.05 -6.42 79.00
N SER A 632 56.02 -7.63 78.43
CA SER A 632 56.72 -8.80 78.97
C SER A 632 58.24 -8.64 78.88
N LEU A 633 58.76 -8.11 77.77
CA LEU A 633 60.19 -7.82 77.59
C LEU A 633 60.68 -6.74 78.57
N SER A 634 59.96 -5.62 78.73
CA SER A 634 60.26 -4.59 79.74
C SER A 634 60.35 -5.20 81.15
N LYS A 635 59.36 -6.03 81.54
CA LYS A 635 59.35 -6.72 82.84
C LYS A 635 60.48 -7.74 83.00
N GLN A 636 60.96 -8.35 81.92
CA GLN A 636 62.12 -9.24 81.95
C GLN A 636 63.43 -8.46 82.12
N PHE A 637 63.60 -7.33 81.41
CA PHE A 637 64.76 -6.45 81.58
C PHE A 637 64.81 -5.89 83.02
N LEU A 638 63.70 -5.38 83.57
CA LEU A 638 63.64 -4.90 84.97
C LEU A 638 63.96 -6.00 86.00
N ARG A 639 63.55 -7.25 85.75
CA ARG A 639 63.85 -8.40 86.64
C ARG A 639 65.30 -8.88 86.56
N SER A 640 66.06 -8.50 85.53
CA SER A 640 67.43 -8.97 85.33
C SER A 640 68.45 -8.36 86.31
N GLY A 641 68.13 -7.23 86.94
CA GLY A 641 69.00 -6.55 87.91
C GLY A 641 70.27 -5.90 87.32
N LEU A 642 70.41 -5.88 85.99
CA LEU A 642 71.54 -5.26 85.30
C LEU A 642 71.23 -3.79 85.01
N HIS A 643 71.87 -2.85 85.71
CA HIS A 643 71.64 -1.40 85.54
C HIS A 643 71.74 -0.91 84.09
N ASN A 644 72.59 -1.53 83.26
CA ASN A 644 72.73 -1.20 81.84
C ASN A 644 71.50 -1.57 80.98
N LEU A 645 70.49 -2.26 81.52
CA LEU A 645 69.23 -2.61 80.85
C LEU A 645 68.05 -1.75 81.33
N GLU A 646 68.23 -0.87 82.32
CA GLU A 646 67.17 0.04 82.78
C GLU A 646 66.76 1.04 81.68
N VAL A 647 67.71 1.48 80.85
CA VAL A 647 67.46 2.32 79.66
C VAL A 647 66.54 1.59 78.68
N ASN A 648 66.87 0.35 78.32
CA ASN A 648 66.10 -0.48 77.39
C ASN A 648 64.71 -0.81 77.94
N ALA A 649 64.54 -0.92 79.26
CA ALA A 649 63.24 -1.11 79.90
C ALA A 649 62.32 0.12 79.75
N GLY A 650 62.90 1.33 79.76
CA GLY A 650 62.22 2.59 79.44
C GLY A 650 61.79 2.65 77.98
N GLU A 651 62.70 2.38 77.04
CA GLU A 651 62.39 2.34 75.60
C GLU A 651 61.31 1.28 75.28
N CYS A 652 61.32 0.12 75.96
CA CYS A 652 60.24 -0.86 75.88
C CYS A 652 58.90 -0.29 76.36
N SER A 653 58.88 0.55 77.40
CA SER A 653 57.65 1.19 77.89
C SER A 653 57.07 2.16 76.85
N ASP A 654 57.92 2.90 76.15
CA ASP A 654 57.50 3.78 75.06
C ASP A 654 56.94 2.98 73.86
N LEU A 655 57.56 1.85 73.50
CA LEU A 655 57.04 0.93 72.48
C LEU A 655 55.66 0.38 72.86
N VAL A 656 55.47 -0.03 74.12
CA VAL A 656 54.18 -0.50 74.64
C VAL A 656 53.09 0.57 74.47
N GLU A 657 53.39 1.83 74.78
CA GLU A 657 52.44 2.93 74.58
C GLU A 657 52.19 3.24 73.10
N ARG A 658 53.19 3.15 72.22
CA ARG A 658 52.96 3.28 70.76
C ARG A 658 52.04 2.19 70.22
N TYR A 659 52.26 0.92 70.59
CA TYR A 659 51.36 -0.16 70.21
C TYR A 659 49.94 0.03 70.77
N ARG A 660 49.80 0.51 72.01
CA ARG A 660 48.48 0.86 72.61
C ARG A 660 47.79 2.00 71.86
N GLN A 661 48.51 3.02 71.43
CA GLN A 661 48.00 4.12 70.62
C GLN A 661 47.57 3.67 69.22
N LEU A 662 48.39 2.85 68.53
CA LEU A 662 48.05 2.26 67.23
C LEU A 662 46.78 1.40 67.31
N ARG A 663 46.67 0.54 68.33
CA ARG A 663 45.46 -0.24 68.62
C ARG A 663 44.23 0.66 68.76
N GLN A 664 44.31 1.76 69.49
CA GLN A 664 43.21 2.72 69.63
C GLN A 664 42.85 3.39 68.30
N GLN A 665 43.84 3.74 67.46
CA GLN A 665 43.64 4.38 66.16
C GLN A 665 42.98 3.43 65.14
N PHE A 666 43.40 2.16 65.10
CA PHE A 666 42.74 1.12 64.29
C PHE A 666 41.31 0.85 64.78
N LEU A 667 41.06 0.75 66.10
CA LEU A 667 39.71 0.54 66.65
C LEU A 667 38.77 1.73 66.37
N ALA A 668 39.24 2.98 66.53
CA ALA A 668 38.45 4.16 66.20
C ALA A 668 38.08 4.21 64.70
N THR A 669 38.99 3.75 63.83
CA THR A 669 38.73 3.63 62.40
C THR A 669 37.72 2.53 62.10
N LEU A 670 37.84 1.37 62.74
CA LEU A 670 36.86 0.28 62.62
C LEU A 670 35.46 0.73 63.04
N SER A 671 35.33 1.44 64.18
CA SER A 671 34.04 2.01 64.62
C SER A 671 33.45 2.99 63.60
N ARG A 672 34.28 3.85 62.99
CA ARG A 672 33.82 4.78 61.95
C ARG A 672 33.36 4.05 60.69
N LEU A 673 34.09 3.01 60.25
CA LEU A 673 33.69 2.18 59.10
C LEU A 673 32.39 1.40 59.38
N VAL A 674 32.13 1.01 60.63
CA VAL A 674 30.84 0.42 61.04
C VAL A 674 29.73 1.46 60.89
N GLN A 675 29.83 2.60 61.58
CA GLN A 675 28.86 3.71 61.48
C GLN A 675 28.56 4.14 60.03
N TRP A 676 29.57 4.11 59.15
CA TRP A 676 29.39 4.40 57.72
C TRP A 676 28.57 3.35 56.98
N GLN A 677 28.80 2.04 57.23
CA GLN A 677 27.94 1.00 56.65
C GLN A 677 26.50 1.11 57.18
N ASP A 678 26.35 1.37 58.48
CA ASP A 678 25.03 1.52 59.11
C ASP A 678 24.27 2.72 58.51
N SER A 679 24.97 3.82 58.22
CA SER A 679 24.41 5.01 57.55
C SER A 679 24.00 4.72 56.10
N LEU A 680 24.81 3.96 55.34
CA LEU A 680 24.49 3.59 53.96
C LEU A 680 23.32 2.61 53.87
N LEU A 681 23.20 1.69 54.84
CA LEU A 681 22.05 0.80 54.95
C LEU A 681 20.76 1.58 55.28
N ALA A 682 20.84 2.58 56.17
CA ALA A 682 19.70 3.47 56.45
C ALA A 682 19.24 4.23 55.19
N VAL A 683 20.16 4.88 54.47
CA VAL A 683 19.84 5.62 53.23
C VAL A 683 19.27 4.69 52.14
N ALA A 684 19.76 3.45 52.04
CA ALA A 684 19.22 2.45 51.12
C ALA A 684 17.80 2.01 51.48
N MET A 685 17.47 1.92 52.78
CA MET A 685 16.11 1.61 53.25
C MET A 685 15.16 2.80 53.05
N ASP A 686 15.59 4.03 53.40
CA ASP A 686 14.80 5.26 53.18
C ASP A 686 14.44 5.44 51.69
N ALA A 687 15.33 5.06 50.78
CA ALA A 687 15.08 5.12 49.34
C ALA A 687 14.05 4.09 48.85
N ASP A 688 13.97 2.91 49.48
CA ASP A 688 13.01 1.85 49.13
C ASP A 688 11.61 2.11 49.76
N GLU A 689 11.57 2.76 50.93
CA GLU A 689 10.32 3.30 51.48
C GLU A 689 9.79 4.49 50.64
N GLN A 690 10.67 5.34 50.09
CA GLN A 690 10.25 6.39 49.14
C GLN A 690 9.75 5.81 47.82
N SER A 691 10.46 4.84 47.23
CA SER A 691 10.09 4.20 45.95
C SER A 691 8.72 3.51 46.00
N THR A 692 8.35 2.97 47.16
CA THR A 692 7.03 2.35 47.39
C THR A 692 5.95 3.38 47.72
N SER A 693 6.27 4.46 48.46
CA SER A 693 5.28 5.47 48.88
C SER A 693 4.70 6.32 47.74
N GLU A 694 5.43 6.58 46.65
CA GLU A 694 4.91 7.32 45.49
C GLU A 694 4.06 6.43 44.54
N GLY A 695 4.02 5.10 44.76
CA GLY A 695 3.36 4.14 43.88
C GLY A 695 1.86 3.92 44.13
N GLU A 696 1.39 3.99 45.38
CA GLU A 696 -0.04 3.75 45.72
C GLU A 696 -0.95 4.98 45.53
N GLY A 697 -0.42 6.04 44.90
CA GLY A 697 -1.03 7.37 44.74
C GLY A 697 -2.17 7.50 43.72
N GLY A 698 -2.88 6.43 43.34
CA GLY A 698 -4.16 6.53 42.64
C GLY A 698 -4.33 5.71 41.35
N LEU A 699 -4.65 4.43 41.48
CA LEU A 699 -5.45 3.69 40.50
C LEU A 699 -6.68 3.11 41.20
N SER A 700 -7.87 3.64 40.88
CA SER A 700 -9.14 3.12 41.38
C SER A 700 -9.47 1.78 40.75
N GLY A 701 -9.66 0.74 41.57
CA GLY A 701 -9.86 -0.64 41.11
C GLY A 701 -11.24 -0.95 40.55
N ASP A 702 -11.54 -0.42 39.36
CA ASP A 702 -12.79 -0.66 38.57
C ASP A 702 -12.51 -1.22 37.15
N ALA A 703 -11.33 -1.83 36.92
CA ALA A 703 -10.82 -2.10 35.56
C ALA A 703 -10.09 -3.45 35.37
N TRP A 704 -10.53 -4.53 36.03
CA TRP A 704 -9.85 -5.86 35.97
C TRP A 704 -10.70 -7.02 35.42
N ASP A 705 -11.88 -6.76 34.85
CA ASP A 705 -12.82 -7.78 34.31
C ASP A 705 -12.80 -7.89 32.76
N GLN A 706 -11.71 -7.49 32.06
CA GLN A 706 -11.76 -7.39 30.57
C GLN A 706 -10.47 -7.71 29.78
N GLU A 707 -9.60 -8.62 30.24
CA GLU A 707 -8.42 -9.10 29.46
C GLU A 707 -8.32 -10.63 29.29
N ASP A 708 -9.45 -11.36 29.25
CA ASP A 708 -9.46 -12.85 29.21
C ASP A 708 -10.16 -13.44 27.95
N SER A 709 -10.18 -12.72 26.82
CA SER A 709 -10.86 -13.15 25.58
C SER A 709 -10.13 -12.83 24.27
N LEU A 710 -8.80 -12.91 24.24
CA LEU A 710 -8.01 -12.60 23.03
C LEU A 710 -6.80 -13.52 22.81
N PHE A 711 -7.03 -14.85 22.87
CA PHE A 711 -5.98 -15.85 22.60
C PHE A 711 -6.42 -17.11 21.82
N GLU A 712 -7.34 -16.99 20.85
CA GLU A 712 -7.54 -18.00 19.79
C GLU A 712 -7.58 -17.37 18.39
N ALA A 713 -6.44 -17.35 17.67
CA ALA A 713 -6.31 -17.44 16.19
C ALA A 713 -4.86 -17.17 15.64
N GLU A 714 -4.00 -18.19 15.49
CA GLU A 714 -2.87 -18.25 14.50
C GLU A 714 -2.38 -19.71 14.22
#